data_AF-A0A3M8EYI7-F1
#
_entry.id   AF-A0A3M8EYI7-F1
#
_cell.length_a   1.000
_cell.length_b   1.000
_cell.length_c   1.000
_cell.angle_alpha   90.00
_cell.angle_beta   90.00
_cell.angle_gamma   90.00
#
_symmetry.space_group_name_H-M   'P 1'
#
loop_
_entity.id
_entity.type
_entity.pdbx_description
1 polymer ?
#
loop_
_entity_poly.entity_id
_entity_poly.type
_entity_poly.pdbx_seq_one_letter_code
_entity_poly.pdbx_strand_id
1 'polypeptide(L)'
;MTSGGKNMKHEPKGQFAQAADRQGNTPTAKPVDRHLFPKKVVGTLAAFLLCCGVASANQVQGNNPTKLRQFIDQQVSGIQKLMVPAKDADLPQPRLPNGMPDPFFQTTEAKRYLGKQLFHDPVRMVRIRPEFGGIPATAQTASCATCHQGESASKAGTLFNFAAGGEGRHYTDAEGNFIPRRRPNMAILPILRQTPLFPGDALVDEIPTLTDIYEFAVGSPARGRKLPDPGRLLRTGRLDALDSVARNAPGCIGAAFNNRLLMGGFAGEPDASPGGLNPFGHPAQENIALLLLDAHRMLEAQSAELQKYATYRKLFRDAFPEEAAQADAVGDLNLLINDMNVFRATATFLRTTVTRDTPWDRFLAGDNRALTLKQRRGAKLFFTPATEGGAGCYTCHSGPMLNKQVNDPDVAGVGQFVEENFHNLGLTDHPLQALNKVARNDPNFRDDGRREITGRDSDAFKFRTLTLRQLKDARFFFHNGSFTSVKAVVRYFNAGVPQDAEAAAAGTLSPRFTHPRGPGSPAGLGLSDAQVDDLADFLENGLYDPAFVHYNPKSPTRMFQLSPPDFLYSVHRPNLAALGAIDGRPLSGLPQDNNDALSRRDMGLEFLDVTGQMDKALSNSTRRGNGRSQIDDYRFTNSSSSMVDTHLLVVVKGLSQQSRLDNASGTTSAGDPYLRVFLPNGVLLPGQSIDVKLFFKQQHYAPPPTYSLTLLSGQGNP
;
A
#
# COMPACT_ATOMS: atom_id res chain seq x y z
N MET A 1 44.89 3.90 48.88
CA MET A 1 43.52 3.43 48.59
C MET A 1 42.90 4.38 47.57
N THR A 2 42.43 3.83 46.46
CA THR A 2 41.99 4.46 45.21
C THR A 2 40.45 4.57 45.17
N SER A 3 39.77 5.31 44.29
CA SER A 3 40.06 6.42 43.36
C SER A 3 38.71 6.96 42.86
N GLY A 4 38.59 8.25 42.52
CA GLY A 4 37.31 8.83 42.07
C GLY A 4 36.82 8.35 40.69
N GLY A 5 35.50 8.25 40.51
CA GLY A 5 34.84 7.93 39.24
C GLY A 5 33.87 9.04 38.80
N LYS A 6 33.99 9.52 37.56
CA LYS A 6 33.15 10.58 36.98
C LYS A 6 31.81 10.04 36.48
N ASN A 7 30.74 10.80 36.70
CA ASN A 7 29.47 10.63 35.97
C ASN A 7 29.68 10.88 34.47
N MET A 8 29.16 9.99 33.62
CA MET A 8 28.84 10.30 32.23
C MET A 8 27.34 10.18 32.00
N LYS A 9 26.66 11.32 31.86
CA LYS A 9 25.34 11.41 31.24
C LYS A 9 25.53 11.89 29.80
N HIS A 10 25.27 11.02 28.83
CA HIS A 10 25.09 11.41 27.43
C HIS A 10 23.80 10.81 26.89
N GLU A 11 22.71 11.56 27.03
CA GLU A 11 21.56 11.40 26.14
C GLU A 11 21.88 12.11 24.81
N PRO A 12 21.62 11.50 23.65
CA PRO A 12 21.80 12.16 22.37
C PRO A 12 20.69 13.20 22.17
N LYS A 13 21.05 14.49 22.14
CA LYS A 13 20.11 15.55 21.74
C LYS A 13 19.68 15.35 20.30
N GLY A 14 18.37 15.45 20.05
CA GLY A 14 17.78 15.17 18.74
C GLY A 14 18.34 16.05 17.61
N GLN A 15 18.66 15.43 16.47
CA GLN A 15 19.18 16.09 15.28
C GLN A 15 18.05 16.74 14.45
N PHE A 16 17.55 17.89 14.92
CA PHE A 16 16.84 18.85 14.09
C PHE A 16 17.40 20.25 14.37
N ALA A 17 18.55 20.55 13.75
CA ALA A 17 19.18 21.85 13.84
C ALA A 17 18.35 22.93 13.10
N GLN A 18 18.36 24.15 13.63
CA GLN A 18 17.57 25.27 13.11
C GLN A 18 17.93 25.61 11.67
N ALA A 19 16.92 25.91 10.85
CA ALA A 19 17.12 26.46 9.52
C ALA A 19 17.73 27.88 9.61
N ALA A 20 18.68 28.18 8.72
CA ALA A 20 19.30 29.50 8.66
C ALA A 20 18.33 30.52 8.02
N ASP A 21 18.06 31.62 8.74
CA ASP A 21 17.27 32.75 8.24
C ASP A 21 17.84 33.30 6.93
N ARG A 22 16.98 33.46 5.92
CA ARG A 22 17.24 34.30 4.75
C ARG A 22 16.09 35.29 4.59
N GLN A 23 16.25 36.45 5.21
CA GLN A 23 15.39 37.61 5.00
C GLN A 23 15.60 38.22 3.60
N GLY A 24 14.56 38.90 3.09
CA GLY A 24 14.71 39.96 2.07
C GLY A 24 14.19 39.64 0.66
N ASN A 25 12.89 39.81 0.43
CA ASN A 25 12.36 41.03 -0.22
C ASN A 25 10.93 40.83 -0.77
N THR A 26 10.02 41.68 -0.30
CA THR A 26 8.63 41.77 -0.79
C THR A 26 8.54 42.76 -1.96
N PRO A 27 7.87 42.41 -3.07
CA PRO A 27 7.29 43.42 -3.97
C PRO A 27 5.79 43.57 -3.74
N THR A 28 5.34 44.81 -3.56
CA THR A 28 3.94 45.20 -3.34
C THR A 28 3.05 44.98 -4.55
N ALA A 29 1.82 44.53 -4.33
CA ALA A 29 0.78 44.47 -5.36
C ALA A 29 0.32 45.87 -5.82
N LYS A 30 -0.15 45.96 -7.07
CA LYS A 30 -1.01 47.05 -7.57
C LYS A 30 -2.21 46.45 -8.32
N PRO A 31 -3.41 47.04 -8.23
CA PRO A 31 -4.61 46.55 -8.90
C PRO A 31 -4.61 46.92 -10.38
N VAL A 32 -5.40 46.19 -11.19
CA VAL A 32 -5.73 46.56 -12.57
C VAL A 32 -7.26 46.57 -12.71
N ASP A 33 -7.76 47.62 -13.35
CA ASP A 33 -9.18 47.98 -13.38
C ASP A 33 -10.07 47.08 -14.23
N ARG A 34 -11.36 47.08 -13.87
CA ARG A 34 -12.46 46.52 -14.67
C ARG A 34 -12.98 47.58 -15.63
N HIS A 35 -13.14 47.22 -16.92
CA HIS A 35 -14.06 47.91 -17.81
C HIS A 35 -15.16 46.98 -18.33
N LEU A 36 -16.40 47.37 -18.08
CA LEU A 36 -17.61 46.87 -18.73
C LEU A 36 -17.79 47.53 -20.10
N PHE A 37 -18.50 46.87 -21.04
CA PHE A 37 -19.64 47.41 -21.81
C PHE A 37 -20.24 46.31 -22.74
N PRO A 38 -21.46 46.45 -23.33
CA PRO A 38 -22.46 45.40 -23.12
C PRO A 38 -23.21 44.86 -24.36
N LYS A 39 -23.98 43.78 -24.12
CA LYS A 39 -25.23 43.37 -24.80
C LYS A 39 -25.28 43.25 -26.34
N LYS A 40 -25.73 42.07 -26.81
CA LYS A 40 -27.06 41.97 -27.46
C LYS A 40 -27.64 40.56 -27.41
N VAL A 41 -28.97 40.51 -27.42
CA VAL A 41 -29.82 39.30 -27.42
C VAL A 41 -30.57 39.27 -28.75
N VAL A 42 -30.60 38.12 -29.41
CA VAL A 42 -31.69 37.70 -30.33
C VAL A 42 -31.88 36.20 -30.13
N GLY A 43 -33.12 35.75 -29.97
CA GLY A 43 -33.44 34.33 -29.89
C GLY A 43 -34.31 33.90 -31.07
N THR A 44 -34.39 32.59 -31.30
CA THR A 44 -35.41 32.00 -32.17
C THR A 44 -35.82 30.63 -31.63
N LEU A 45 -37.12 30.42 -31.43
CA LEU A 45 -37.70 29.09 -31.18
C LEU A 45 -37.92 28.37 -32.51
N ALA A 46 -37.68 27.06 -32.57
CA ALA A 46 -38.21 26.17 -33.60
C ALA A 46 -38.50 24.78 -33.03
N ALA A 47 -39.61 24.18 -33.49
CA ALA A 47 -40.35 23.12 -32.81
C ALA A 47 -39.74 21.70 -32.83
N PHE A 48 -40.26 20.87 -31.91
CA PHE A 48 -40.19 19.40 -31.93
C PHE A 48 -40.74 18.78 -33.22
N LEU A 49 -40.08 17.74 -33.74
CA LEU A 49 -40.63 16.40 -33.99
C LEU A 49 -39.72 15.60 -34.94
N LEU A 50 -39.11 14.51 -34.45
CA LEU A 50 -39.10 13.18 -35.09
C LEU A 50 -38.41 12.16 -34.19
N CYS A 51 -39.15 11.13 -33.78
CA CYS A 51 -38.61 9.95 -33.11
C CYS A 51 -38.17 8.88 -34.12
N CYS A 52 -37.42 7.90 -33.61
CA CYS A 52 -36.95 6.67 -34.26
C CYS A 52 -35.78 6.83 -35.25
N GLY A 53 -34.71 6.07 -35.01
CA GLY A 53 -33.74 5.74 -36.07
C GLY A 53 -32.34 6.37 -36.00
N VAL A 54 -31.80 6.72 -34.82
CA VAL A 54 -30.37 7.07 -34.71
C VAL A 54 -29.67 6.31 -33.59
N ALA A 55 -28.96 5.24 -33.96
CA ALA A 55 -27.78 4.83 -33.19
C ALA A 55 -26.78 5.99 -33.31
N SER A 56 -26.68 6.80 -32.26
CA SER A 56 -26.10 8.14 -32.39
C SER A 56 -24.65 8.10 -32.89
N ALA A 57 -24.26 9.13 -33.67
CA ALA A 57 -22.88 9.30 -34.13
C ALA A 57 -21.86 9.27 -32.97
N ASN A 58 -22.32 9.52 -31.73
CA ASN A 58 -21.56 9.39 -30.50
C ASN A 58 -21.10 7.96 -30.18
N GLN A 59 -21.88 6.90 -30.48
CA GLN A 59 -21.41 5.52 -30.36
C GLN A 59 -20.34 5.19 -31.42
N VAL A 60 -20.52 5.68 -32.65
CA VAL A 60 -19.60 5.43 -33.77
C VAL A 60 -18.20 5.99 -33.50
N GLN A 61 -18.09 7.14 -32.81
CA GLN A 61 -16.80 7.72 -32.42
C GLN A 61 -16.01 6.87 -31.42
N GLY A 62 -16.66 6.29 -30.39
CA GLY A 62 -15.98 5.44 -29.40
C GLY A 62 -15.47 4.13 -29.99
N ASN A 63 -16.12 3.63 -31.04
CA ASN A 63 -15.68 2.43 -31.75
C ASN A 63 -14.39 2.66 -32.55
N ASN A 64 -14.12 3.89 -33.02
CA ASN A 64 -12.92 4.24 -33.77
C ASN A 64 -11.79 4.74 -32.84
N PRO A 65 -10.71 3.97 -32.64
CA PRO A 65 -9.65 4.31 -31.68
C PRO A 65 -8.90 5.61 -32.01
N THR A 66 -8.69 5.93 -33.29
CA THR A 66 -8.03 7.18 -33.71
C THR A 66 -8.89 8.40 -33.37
N LYS A 67 -10.19 8.36 -33.66
CA LYS A 67 -11.13 9.45 -33.29
C LYS A 67 -11.26 9.61 -31.78
N LEU A 68 -11.26 8.50 -31.03
CA LEU A 68 -11.28 8.54 -29.57
C LEU A 68 -10.02 9.22 -29.00
N ARG A 69 -8.83 8.94 -29.53
CA ARG A 69 -7.60 9.66 -29.13
C ARG A 69 -7.67 11.15 -29.44
N GLN A 70 -8.13 11.52 -30.64
CA GLN A 70 -8.29 12.94 -31.02
C GLN A 70 -9.26 13.68 -30.09
N PHE A 71 -10.36 13.01 -29.69
CA PHE A 71 -11.28 13.54 -28.70
C PHE A 71 -10.61 13.73 -27.32
N ILE A 72 -9.90 12.72 -26.82
CA ILE A 72 -9.20 12.79 -25.52
C ILE A 72 -8.13 13.87 -25.53
N ASP A 73 -7.34 13.97 -26.60
CA ASP A 73 -6.31 14.99 -26.83
C ASP A 73 -6.87 16.41 -26.68
N GLN A 74 -8.03 16.69 -27.29
CA GLN A 74 -8.74 17.95 -27.16
C GLN A 74 -9.22 18.19 -25.72
N GLN A 75 -9.81 17.18 -25.07
CA GLN A 75 -10.34 17.29 -23.71
C GLN A 75 -9.27 17.61 -22.65
N VAL A 76 -8.04 17.14 -22.82
CA VAL A 76 -6.92 17.45 -21.89
C VAL A 76 -5.96 18.51 -22.41
N SER A 77 -6.20 19.06 -23.61
CA SER A 77 -5.29 19.96 -24.32
C SER A 77 -3.87 19.40 -24.45
N GLY A 78 -3.75 18.25 -25.11
CA GLY A 78 -2.50 17.53 -25.37
C GLY A 78 -2.43 16.17 -24.68
N ILE A 79 -2.64 15.09 -25.44
CA ILE A 79 -2.68 13.69 -24.97
C ILE A 79 -1.39 13.24 -24.26
N GLN A 80 -0.26 13.88 -24.55
CA GLN A 80 1.03 13.62 -23.93
C GLN A 80 1.02 13.90 -22.41
N LYS A 81 0.12 14.76 -21.92
CA LYS A 81 -0.09 14.99 -20.48
C LYS A 81 -0.58 13.75 -19.73
N LEU A 82 -1.11 12.75 -20.44
CA LEU A 82 -1.60 11.49 -19.87
C LEU A 82 -0.56 10.36 -19.95
N MET A 83 0.61 10.62 -20.56
CA MET A 83 1.67 9.64 -20.77
C MET A 83 2.68 9.65 -19.62
N VAL A 84 3.07 8.46 -19.18
CA VAL A 84 4.11 8.29 -18.16
C VAL A 84 5.49 8.42 -18.82
N PRO A 85 6.44 9.21 -18.27
CA PRO A 85 7.80 9.30 -18.79
C PRO A 85 8.47 7.93 -18.89
N ALA A 86 9.08 7.65 -20.05
CA ALA A 86 9.61 6.33 -20.38
C ALA A 86 10.80 5.90 -19.49
N LYS A 87 11.56 6.86 -18.95
CA LYS A 87 12.73 6.60 -18.08
C LYS A 87 12.50 7.14 -16.68
N ASP A 88 13.16 6.51 -15.71
CA ASP A 88 13.12 6.95 -14.30
C ASP A 88 13.78 8.33 -14.10
N ALA A 89 14.74 8.72 -14.95
CA ALA A 89 15.39 10.03 -14.91
C ALA A 89 14.51 11.19 -15.42
N ASP A 90 13.47 10.88 -16.21
CA ASP A 90 12.51 11.84 -16.76
C ASP A 90 11.28 12.02 -15.85
N LEU A 91 11.23 11.30 -14.72
CA LEU A 91 10.17 11.43 -13.72
C LEU A 91 10.26 12.77 -12.96
N PRO A 92 9.13 13.22 -12.38
CA PRO A 92 9.12 14.33 -11.43
C PRO A 92 10.21 14.23 -10.38
N GLN A 93 11.08 15.24 -10.30
CA GLN A 93 12.10 15.35 -9.25
C GLN A 93 12.35 16.84 -8.93
N PRO A 94 12.68 17.19 -7.67
CA PRO A 94 12.98 18.56 -7.27
C PRO A 94 14.01 19.24 -8.17
N ARG A 95 13.83 20.54 -8.39
CA ARG A 95 14.69 21.37 -9.25
C ARG A 95 15.23 22.56 -8.48
N LEU A 96 16.47 22.92 -8.80
CA LEU A 96 17.10 24.17 -8.36
C LEU A 96 16.38 25.38 -8.97
N PRO A 97 16.57 26.61 -8.44
CA PRO A 97 15.94 27.83 -8.97
C PRO A 97 16.25 28.14 -10.45
N ASN A 98 17.33 27.57 -11.01
CA ASN A 98 17.70 27.67 -12.42
C ASN A 98 17.01 26.62 -13.31
N GLY A 99 16.10 25.80 -12.76
CA GLY A 99 15.35 24.76 -13.47
C GLY A 99 16.08 23.43 -13.66
N MET A 100 17.35 23.30 -13.26
CA MET A 100 18.10 22.04 -13.31
C MET A 100 17.63 21.07 -12.22
N PRO A 101 17.67 19.74 -12.44
CA PRO A 101 17.45 18.76 -11.38
C PRO A 101 18.39 19.01 -10.19
N ASP A 102 17.86 18.93 -8.97
CA ASP A 102 18.66 19.10 -7.77
C ASP A 102 19.50 17.84 -7.49
N PRO A 103 20.85 17.93 -7.45
CA PRO A 103 21.74 16.80 -7.16
C PRO A 103 21.40 16.09 -5.85
N PHE A 104 20.91 16.82 -4.84
CA PHE A 104 20.55 16.25 -3.54
C PHE A 104 19.45 15.20 -3.67
N PHE A 105 18.48 15.42 -4.55
CA PHE A 105 17.34 14.54 -4.81
C PHE A 105 17.51 13.65 -6.05
N GLN A 106 18.62 13.75 -6.78
CA GLN A 106 18.86 13.06 -8.05
C GLN A 106 18.52 11.57 -7.99
N THR A 107 17.65 11.13 -8.90
CA THR A 107 17.27 9.71 -9.08
C THR A 107 18.41 8.92 -9.72
N THR A 108 19.04 8.00 -8.98
CA THR A 108 20.03 7.04 -9.51
C THR A 108 19.60 5.60 -9.24
N GLU A 109 20.04 4.65 -10.07
CA GLU A 109 19.73 3.22 -9.88
C GLU A 109 20.25 2.68 -8.54
N ALA A 110 21.39 3.19 -8.05
CA ALA A 110 21.94 2.83 -6.75
C ALA A 110 21.05 3.31 -5.59
N LYS A 111 20.63 4.58 -5.59
CA LYS A 111 19.68 5.13 -4.60
C LYS A 111 18.33 4.41 -4.67
N ARG A 112 17.81 4.16 -5.88
CA ARG A 112 16.56 3.41 -6.12
C ARG A 112 16.64 1.99 -5.57
N TYR A 113 17.73 1.27 -5.85
CA TYR A 113 17.91 -0.11 -5.40
C TYR A 113 18.06 -0.19 -3.87
N LEU A 114 18.91 0.65 -3.28
CA LEU A 114 19.02 0.79 -1.82
C LEU A 114 17.65 1.11 -1.19
N GLY A 115 16.91 2.07 -1.76
CA GLY A 115 15.57 2.43 -1.31
C GLY A 115 14.57 1.28 -1.35
N LYS A 116 14.62 0.46 -2.42
CA LYS A 116 13.80 -0.74 -2.55
C LYS A 116 14.16 -1.79 -1.49
N GLN A 117 15.45 -2.07 -1.30
CA GLN A 117 15.88 -2.99 -0.23
C GLN A 117 15.41 -2.48 1.15
N LEU A 118 15.59 -1.20 1.48
CA LEU A 118 15.15 -0.59 2.74
C LEU A 118 13.62 -0.59 2.94
N PHE A 119 12.83 -0.61 1.86
CA PHE A 119 11.37 -0.63 1.89
C PHE A 119 10.82 -2.03 2.22
N HIS A 120 11.51 -3.07 1.78
CA HIS A 120 11.14 -4.48 1.90
C HIS A 120 11.90 -5.26 2.99
N ASP A 121 12.88 -4.64 3.65
CA ASP A 121 13.69 -5.29 4.70
C ASP A 121 13.21 -4.83 6.10
N PRO A 122 12.71 -5.73 6.95
CA PRO A 122 12.16 -5.36 8.25
C PRO A 122 13.24 -5.10 9.32
N VAL A 123 14.54 -5.24 8.99
CA VAL A 123 15.71 -4.99 9.85
C VAL A 123 15.65 -3.67 10.62
N ARG A 124 14.92 -2.69 10.10
CA ARG A 124 14.81 -1.35 10.67
C ARG A 124 13.80 -1.20 11.80
N MET A 125 12.82 -2.09 11.99
CA MET A 125 11.76 -1.88 12.99
C MET A 125 12.23 -2.16 14.45
N VAL A 126 13.30 -1.51 14.92
CA VAL A 126 14.00 -1.84 16.17
C VAL A 126 13.63 -0.97 17.39
N ARG A 127 13.03 0.21 17.16
CA ARG A 127 12.69 1.17 18.23
C ARG A 127 11.36 0.75 18.89
N ILE A 128 11.44 -0.12 19.88
CA ILE A 128 10.32 -0.52 20.75
C ILE A 128 10.50 0.14 22.13
N ARG A 129 9.44 0.70 22.72
CA ARG A 129 9.44 1.28 24.08
C ARG A 129 8.40 0.60 24.98
N PRO A 130 8.82 -0.33 25.86
CA PRO A 130 7.93 -1.01 26.81
C PRO A 130 7.17 -0.07 27.75
N GLU A 131 7.73 1.10 28.07
CA GLU A 131 7.09 2.12 28.90
C GLU A 131 5.84 2.76 28.25
N PHE A 132 5.67 2.59 26.94
CA PHE A 132 4.45 2.92 26.19
C PHE A 132 3.78 1.66 25.61
N GLY A 133 3.89 0.51 26.29
CA GLY A 133 3.20 -0.73 25.87
C GLY A 133 3.85 -1.48 24.69
N GLY A 134 4.97 -1.01 24.16
CA GLY A 134 5.69 -1.69 23.07
C GLY A 134 6.26 -3.04 23.50
N ILE A 135 6.01 -4.09 22.70
CA ILE A 135 6.43 -5.47 23.01
C ILE A 135 7.76 -5.78 22.31
N PRO A 136 8.86 -6.09 23.03
CA PRO A 136 10.18 -6.33 22.39
C PRO A 136 10.19 -7.41 21.32
N ALA A 137 9.29 -8.40 21.39
CA ALA A 137 9.14 -9.46 20.39
C ALA A 137 8.56 -8.98 19.03
N THR A 138 8.07 -7.74 18.92
CA THR A 138 7.66 -7.12 17.64
C THR A 138 8.80 -6.32 16.97
N ALA A 139 9.99 -6.28 17.59
CA ALA A 139 11.16 -5.73 16.96
C ALA A 139 11.51 -6.49 15.67
N GLN A 140 11.79 -5.76 14.60
CA GLN A 140 12.07 -6.27 13.27
C GLN A 140 10.96 -7.14 12.66
N THR A 141 9.72 -7.12 13.16
CA THR A 141 8.59 -7.88 12.59
C THR A 141 7.74 -7.06 11.59
N ALA A 142 8.27 -5.98 11.02
CA ALA A 142 7.58 -5.20 9.99
C ALA A 142 8.53 -4.33 9.16
N SER A 143 8.11 -4.02 7.94
CA SER A 143 8.73 -3.03 7.04
C SER A 143 7.62 -2.19 6.38
N CYS A 144 7.97 -1.20 5.55
CA CYS A 144 6.97 -0.47 4.76
C CYS A 144 6.10 -1.42 3.91
N ALA A 145 6.70 -2.48 3.36
CA ALA A 145 6.02 -3.45 2.53
C ALA A 145 5.10 -4.44 3.30
N THR A 146 5.14 -4.48 4.64
CA THR A 146 4.10 -5.15 5.43
C THR A 146 2.71 -4.58 5.10
N CYS A 147 2.64 -3.25 4.97
CA CYS A 147 1.40 -2.48 4.75
C CYS A 147 1.19 -2.06 3.29
N HIS A 148 2.19 -2.24 2.43
CA HIS A 148 2.18 -1.83 1.03
C HIS A 148 2.64 -3.01 0.17
N GLN A 149 1.70 -3.87 -0.22
CA GLN A 149 1.97 -5.10 -0.95
C GLN A 149 1.71 -4.87 -2.45
N GLY A 150 2.67 -5.23 -3.31
CA GLY A 150 2.52 -5.07 -4.77
C GLY A 150 1.28 -5.79 -5.30
N GLU A 151 1.06 -7.01 -4.80
CA GLU A 151 -0.07 -7.91 -5.02
C GLU A 151 -1.45 -7.35 -4.57
N SER A 152 -1.45 -6.19 -3.89
CA SER A 152 -2.64 -5.44 -3.49
C SER A 152 -2.57 -3.97 -3.95
N ALA A 153 -2.00 -3.72 -5.14
CA ALA A 153 -1.82 -2.38 -5.71
C ALA A 153 -0.99 -1.43 -4.84
N SER A 154 0.04 -1.94 -4.15
CA SER A 154 0.84 -1.23 -3.13
C SER A 154 0.03 -0.73 -1.92
N LYS A 155 -1.03 -1.46 -1.55
CA LYS A 155 -1.87 -1.25 -0.35
C LYS A 155 -1.75 -2.46 0.58
N ALA A 156 -2.44 -2.42 1.73
CA ALA A 156 -2.39 -3.48 2.73
C ALA A 156 -3.14 -4.77 2.34
N GLY A 157 -4.09 -4.69 1.41
CA GLY A 157 -4.95 -5.82 1.01
C GLY A 157 -6.04 -6.20 2.02
N THR A 158 -5.92 -5.76 3.28
CA THR A 158 -6.90 -5.91 4.37
C THR A 158 -7.56 -4.57 4.72
N LEU A 159 -8.73 -4.61 5.36
CA LEU A 159 -9.40 -3.41 5.90
C LEU A 159 -8.61 -2.85 7.09
N PHE A 160 -8.34 -3.70 8.09
CA PHE A 160 -7.46 -3.37 9.20
C PHE A 160 -6.02 -3.69 8.80
N ASN A 161 -5.19 -2.65 8.77
CA ASN A 161 -3.79 -2.75 8.39
C ASN A 161 -2.92 -2.61 9.63
N PHE A 162 -1.99 -3.56 9.82
CA PHE A 162 -1.13 -3.66 11.01
C PHE A 162 0.34 -3.81 10.61
N ALA A 163 1.20 -2.90 11.09
CA ALA A 163 2.66 -3.03 10.95
C ALA A 163 3.21 -3.90 12.09
N ALA A 164 3.90 -3.34 13.09
CA ALA A 164 4.33 -4.07 14.29
C ALA A 164 3.11 -4.62 15.07
N GLY A 165 3.29 -5.76 15.75
CA GLY A 165 2.23 -6.46 16.50
C GLY A 165 1.27 -7.30 15.64
N GLY A 166 1.19 -7.05 14.33
CA GLY A 166 0.49 -7.94 13.41
C GLY A 166 1.27 -9.23 13.12
N GLU A 167 0.56 -10.28 12.72
CA GLU A 167 1.11 -11.51 12.16
C GLU A 167 0.49 -11.87 10.79
N GLY A 168 1.27 -12.64 10.02
CA GLY A 168 0.94 -13.11 8.67
C GLY A 168 1.15 -12.06 7.57
N ARG A 169 1.34 -12.52 6.34
CA ARG A 169 1.39 -11.68 5.14
C ARG A 169 0.29 -12.05 4.16
N HIS A 170 0.11 -13.35 3.95
CA HIS A 170 -0.75 -13.90 2.90
C HIS A 170 -0.93 -15.41 3.06
N TYR A 171 -1.78 -16.00 2.24
CA TYR A 171 -1.57 -17.38 1.82
C TYR A 171 -1.80 -17.46 0.31
N THR A 172 -1.32 -18.55 -0.28
CA THR A 172 -1.53 -18.89 -1.68
C THR A 172 -2.54 -20.03 -1.74
N ASP A 173 -3.63 -19.88 -2.49
CA ASP A 173 -4.63 -20.95 -2.63
C ASP A 173 -4.16 -22.08 -3.58
N ALA A 174 -5.03 -23.07 -3.83
CA ALA A 174 -4.71 -24.23 -4.66
C ALA A 174 -4.49 -23.86 -6.14
N GLU A 175 -5.08 -22.75 -6.56
CA GLU A 175 -5.01 -22.16 -7.90
C GLU A 175 -3.78 -21.25 -8.07
N GLY A 176 -3.05 -20.94 -6.99
CA GLY A 176 -1.87 -20.08 -7.01
C GLY A 176 -2.15 -18.59 -6.76
N ASN A 177 -3.38 -18.21 -6.38
CA ASN A 177 -3.74 -16.82 -6.14
C ASN A 177 -3.19 -16.31 -4.80
N PHE A 178 -2.73 -15.07 -4.80
CA PHE A 178 -2.34 -14.35 -3.60
C PHE A 178 -3.58 -13.86 -2.83
N ILE A 179 -3.77 -14.35 -1.61
CA ILE A 179 -4.80 -13.87 -0.68
C ILE A 179 -4.11 -13.10 0.47
N PRO A 180 -4.29 -11.77 0.58
CA PRO A 180 -3.70 -10.99 1.67
C PRO A 180 -4.21 -11.45 3.03
N ARG A 181 -3.31 -11.57 4.01
CA ARG A 181 -3.65 -11.93 5.40
C ARG A 181 -2.81 -11.13 6.36
N ARG A 182 -3.45 -10.33 7.21
CA ARG A 182 -2.83 -9.64 8.35
C ARG A 182 -3.82 -9.64 9.50
N ARG A 183 -3.41 -10.09 10.69
CA ARG A 183 -4.22 -10.04 11.92
C ARG A 183 -3.35 -9.71 13.13
N PRO A 184 -3.90 -9.25 14.26
CA PRO A 184 -3.11 -9.01 15.47
C PRO A 184 -2.59 -10.31 16.08
N ASN A 185 -1.34 -10.32 16.57
CA ASN A 185 -0.72 -11.49 17.18
C ASN A 185 -1.19 -11.68 18.65
N MET A 186 -2.34 -12.33 18.81
CA MET A 186 -2.97 -12.58 20.11
C MET A 186 -2.13 -13.41 21.09
N ALA A 187 -1.02 -14.04 20.65
CA ALA A 187 -0.13 -14.80 21.53
C ALA A 187 0.83 -13.92 22.34
N ILE A 188 1.06 -12.67 21.91
CA ILE A 188 1.94 -11.71 22.59
C ILE A 188 1.25 -10.38 22.96
N LEU A 189 0.16 -10.04 22.28
CA LEU A 189 -0.57 -8.80 22.52
C LEU A 189 -1.49 -8.91 23.75
N PRO A 190 -1.43 -7.98 24.72
CA PRO A 190 -2.35 -7.94 25.85
C PRO A 190 -3.75 -7.46 25.41
N ILE A 191 -4.80 -8.05 25.98
CA ILE A 191 -6.17 -7.53 25.85
C ILE A 191 -6.29 -6.25 26.69
N LEU A 192 -6.59 -5.12 26.04
CA LEU A 192 -6.69 -3.79 26.65
C LEU A 192 -8.14 -3.37 26.95
N ARG A 193 -9.13 -3.94 26.25
CA ARG A 193 -10.56 -3.69 26.44
C ARG A 193 -11.38 -4.97 26.56
N GLN A 194 -12.51 -4.91 27.25
CA GLN A 194 -13.47 -6.03 27.37
C GLN A 194 -14.60 -5.98 26.33
N THR A 195 -14.73 -4.89 25.58
CA THR A 195 -15.85 -4.68 24.64
C THR A 195 -15.34 -4.12 23.31
N PRO A 196 -15.68 -4.76 22.17
CA PRO A 196 -15.34 -4.26 20.84
C PRO A 196 -15.97 -2.89 20.57
N LEU A 197 -15.20 -1.94 20.06
CA LEU A 197 -15.70 -0.62 19.65
C LEU A 197 -16.32 -0.64 18.25
N PHE A 198 -15.96 -1.63 17.42
CA PHE A 198 -16.45 -1.81 16.05
C PHE A 198 -16.34 -3.29 15.63
N PRO A 199 -17.05 -3.73 14.57
CA PRO A 199 -16.91 -5.08 14.04
C PRO A 199 -15.47 -5.36 13.60
N GLY A 200 -14.83 -6.35 14.23
CA GLY A 200 -13.42 -6.68 13.99
C GLY A 200 -12.40 -5.93 14.85
N ASP A 201 -12.83 -5.16 15.85
CA ASP A 201 -11.95 -4.69 16.93
C ASP A 201 -11.39 -5.90 17.70
N ALA A 202 -10.06 -6.03 17.68
CA ALA A 202 -9.35 -7.14 18.31
C ALA A 202 -9.01 -6.92 19.79
N LEU A 203 -9.44 -5.78 20.38
CA LEU A 203 -9.30 -5.43 21.81
C LEU A 203 -7.86 -5.20 22.31
N VAL A 204 -6.87 -5.34 21.44
CA VAL A 204 -5.43 -5.28 21.73
C VAL A 204 -4.76 -3.94 21.40
N ASP A 205 -5.49 -3.04 20.77
CA ASP A 205 -5.00 -1.73 20.34
C ASP A 205 -5.75 -0.61 21.06
N GLU A 206 -5.01 0.33 21.66
CA GLU A 206 -5.55 1.45 22.43
C GLU A 206 -5.79 2.68 21.53
N ILE A 207 -4.81 3.00 20.66
CA ILE A 207 -4.67 4.29 19.97
C ILE A 207 -4.02 4.04 18.60
N PRO A 208 -4.59 4.55 17.49
CA PRO A 208 -4.04 4.27 16.16
C PRO A 208 -2.77 5.08 15.90
N THR A 209 -1.90 4.53 15.05
CA THR A 209 -0.70 5.18 14.54
C THR A 209 -1.02 6.56 13.96
N LEU A 210 -0.11 7.51 14.21
CA LEU A 210 -0.29 8.96 14.08
C LEU A 210 -1.25 9.62 15.10
N THR A 211 -1.53 9.00 16.24
CA THR A 211 -2.18 9.68 17.38
C THR A 211 -1.34 9.60 18.65
N ASP A 212 -1.04 10.76 19.24
CA ASP A 212 -0.34 10.92 20.51
C ASP A 212 -1.29 11.54 21.55
N ILE A 213 -1.17 11.12 22.82
CA ILE A 213 -1.84 11.73 23.97
C ILE A 213 -0.78 12.44 24.83
N TYR A 214 -0.96 13.73 24.99
CA TYR A 214 -0.20 14.60 25.88
C TYR A 214 -1.07 15.03 27.07
N GLU A 215 -0.46 15.63 28.10
CA GLU A 215 -1.17 16.08 29.31
C GLU A 215 -2.34 17.06 29.02
N PHE A 216 -2.24 17.88 27.97
CA PHE A 216 -3.25 18.89 27.63
C PHE A 216 -3.83 18.76 26.21
N ALA A 217 -3.44 17.72 25.45
CA ALA A 217 -3.83 17.59 24.04
C ALA A 217 -3.83 16.14 23.53
N VAL A 218 -4.72 15.86 22.57
CA VAL A 218 -4.70 14.63 21.76
C VAL A 218 -4.62 15.02 20.28
N GLY A 219 -3.68 14.46 19.54
CA GLY A 219 -3.45 14.88 18.16
C GLY A 219 -2.35 14.11 17.47
N SER A 220 -2.13 14.42 16.19
CA SER A 220 -1.01 13.85 15.48
C SER A 220 0.33 14.33 16.05
N PRO A 221 1.41 13.53 15.93
CA PRO A 221 2.77 13.92 16.32
C PRO A 221 3.22 15.28 15.75
N ALA A 222 2.73 15.60 14.55
CA ALA A 222 2.93 16.89 13.88
C ALA A 222 2.22 18.04 14.60
N ARG A 223 0.93 17.82 14.92
CA ARG A 223 0.06 18.79 15.59
C ARG A 223 0.50 19.03 17.04
N GLY A 224 0.90 17.98 17.76
CA GLY A 224 1.42 18.09 19.13
C GLY A 224 2.57 19.09 19.24
N ARG A 225 3.54 19.06 18.31
CA ARG A 225 4.67 20.01 18.26
C ARG A 225 4.27 21.49 18.05
N LYS A 226 3.02 21.77 17.65
CA LYS A 226 2.56 23.10 17.18
C LYS A 226 1.36 23.64 17.95
N LEU A 227 0.80 22.85 18.87
CA LEU A 227 -0.11 23.38 19.88
C LEU A 227 0.68 24.21 20.91
N PRO A 228 0.06 25.21 21.56
CA PRO A 228 0.60 25.79 22.78
C PRO A 228 0.88 24.66 23.77
N ASP A 229 2.05 24.69 24.42
CA ASP A 229 2.66 23.59 25.20
C ASP A 229 1.70 22.44 25.52
N PRO A 230 1.72 21.32 24.75
CA PRO A 230 0.78 20.22 24.95
C PRO A 230 1.02 19.47 26.26
N GLY A 231 2.09 19.80 27.00
CA GLY A 231 2.57 19.08 28.16
C GLY A 231 3.31 17.80 27.79
N ARG A 232 3.58 16.96 28.79
CA ARG A 232 4.34 15.72 28.60
C ARG A 232 3.55 14.71 27.75
N LEU A 233 4.27 13.93 26.93
CA LEU A 233 3.72 12.77 26.22
C LEU A 233 3.38 11.65 27.23
N LEU A 234 2.12 11.22 27.26
CA LEU A 234 1.59 10.21 28.19
C LEU A 234 1.39 8.83 27.53
N ARG A 235 0.92 8.83 26.27
CA ARG A 235 0.74 7.67 25.40
C ARG A 235 1.02 8.05 23.96
N THR A 236 1.34 7.06 23.14
CA THR A 236 1.62 7.30 21.72
C THR A 236 1.30 6.07 20.90
N GLY A 237 0.34 6.21 19.98
CA GLY A 237 0.12 5.27 18.88
C GLY A 237 1.33 5.17 17.95
N ARG A 238 2.38 5.96 18.17
CA ARG A 238 3.71 5.68 17.62
C ARG A 238 4.54 4.71 18.45
N LEU A 239 4.19 4.12 19.60
CA LEU A 239 5.03 3.07 20.23
C LEU A 239 4.30 1.87 20.85
N ASP A 240 2.97 1.81 20.75
CA ASP A 240 2.10 0.76 21.31
C ASP A 240 2.33 -0.66 20.75
N ALA A 241 1.73 -1.65 21.42
CA ALA A 241 1.80 -3.09 21.16
C ALA A 241 1.46 -3.48 19.70
N LEU A 242 0.49 -2.79 19.09
CA LEU A 242 0.04 -2.94 17.71
C LEU A 242 0.13 -1.59 17.00
N ASP A 243 0.75 -1.55 15.82
CA ASP A 243 0.81 -0.36 14.95
C ASP A 243 -0.32 -0.47 13.91
N SER A 244 -1.48 0.14 14.19
CA SER A 244 -2.65 0.12 13.29
C SER A 244 -2.98 1.51 12.74
N VAL A 245 -3.49 1.59 11.50
CA VAL A 245 -3.78 2.88 10.86
C VAL A 245 -5.28 3.18 10.75
N ALA A 246 -5.70 4.34 11.27
CA ALA A 246 -7.10 4.79 11.23
C ALA A 246 -7.59 5.30 9.86
N ARG A 247 -6.83 5.06 8.78
CA ARG A 247 -7.21 5.28 7.39
C ARG A 247 -6.62 4.15 6.53
N ASN A 248 -7.38 3.67 5.54
CA ASN A 248 -6.92 2.68 4.57
C ASN A 248 -5.64 3.17 3.86
N ALA A 249 -4.63 2.31 3.76
CA ALA A 249 -3.33 2.65 3.19
C ALA A 249 -3.48 3.13 1.72
N PRO A 250 -3.01 4.34 1.36
CA PRO A 250 -2.96 4.76 -0.03
C PRO A 250 -1.93 3.91 -0.80
N GLY A 251 -2.14 3.71 -2.10
CA GLY A 251 -1.11 3.11 -2.94
C GLY A 251 0.11 4.03 -3.07
N CYS A 252 1.30 3.45 -3.11
CA CYS A 252 2.55 4.14 -3.42
C CYS A 252 2.68 4.53 -4.91
N ILE A 253 1.88 3.90 -5.79
CA ILE A 253 1.92 4.11 -7.23
C ILE A 253 1.75 5.59 -7.58
N GLY A 254 2.69 6.09 -8.38
CA GLY A 254 2.67 7.46 -8.87
C GLY A 254 3.13 8.50 -7.88
N ALA A 255 3.76 8.14 -6.75
CA ALA A 255 4.16 9.09 -5.70
C ALA A 255 4.90 10.34 -6.24
N ALA A 256 5.76 10.17 -7.25
CA ALA A 256 6.43 11.27 -7.96
C ALA A 256 5.48 12.39 -8.45
N PHE A 257 4.26 12.04 -8.90
CA PHE A 257 3.27 12.97 -9.45
C PHE A 257 2.36 13.60 -8.39
N ASN A 258 2.85 13.83 -7.17
CA ASN A 258 2.04 14.36 -6.06
C ASN A 258 2.78 15.41 -5.25
N ASN A 259 2.19 16.61 -5.14
CA ASN A 259 2.73 17.72 -4.35
C ASN A 259 2.20 17.72 -2.91
N ARG A 260 1.25 16.82 -2.63
CA ARG A 260 0.71 16.46 -1.32
C ARG A 260 0.48 14.96 -1.30
N LEU A 261 0.98 14.27 -0.29
CA LEU A 261 0.83 12.83 -0.09
C LEU A 261 0.10 12.55 1.24
N LEU A 262 -0.30 11.28 1.42
CA LEU A 262 -1.33 10.85 2.37
C LEU A 262 -2.72 11.46 2.06
N MET A 263 -3.75 11.01 2.78
CA MET A 263 -5.15 11.30 2.43
C MET A 263 -5.59 12.75 2.76
N GLY A 264 -5.06 13.34 3.84
CA GLY A 264 -5.28 14.75 4.22
C GLY A 264 -4.25 15.74 3.65
N GLY A 265 -3.20 15.25 2.97
CA GLY A 265 -2.10 16.08 2.47
C GLY A 265 -0.96 16.32 3.46
N PHE A 266 -1.02 15.68 4.65
CA PHE A 266 -0.03 15.71 5.73
C PHE A 266 1.43 15.72 5.23
N ALA A 267 1.75 14.90 4.22
CA ALA A 267 3.05 14.92 3.58
C ALA A 267 3.14 16.00 2.49
N GLY A 268 3.88 17.06 2.79
CA GLY A 268 4.19 18.14 1.85
C GLY A 268 3.45 19.46 2.10
N GLU A 269 2.50 19.52 3.05
CA GLU A 269 2.09 20.83 3.57
C GLU A 269 3.30 21.58 4.17
N PRO A 270 3.29 22.93 4.16
CA PRO A 270 4.33 23.72 4.80
C PRO A 270 4.40 23.42 6.30
N ASP A 271 5.59 23.52 6.89
CA ASP A 271 5.72 23.32 8.33
C ASP A 271 5.04 24.43 9.17
N ALA A 272 4.64 25.54 8.55
CA ALA A 272 3.78 26.54 9.19
C ALA A 272 2.32 26.07 9.40
N SER A 273 1.86 25.00 8.73
CA SER A 273 0.49 24.49 8.88
C SER A 273 0.30 23.72 10.20
N PRO A 274 -0.83 23.88 10.92
CA PRO A 274 -1.03 23.34 12.26
C PRO A 274 -0.80 21.83 12.40
N GLY A 275 -1.20 21.02 11.42
CA GLY A 275 -0.98 19.58 11.38
C GLY A 275 -0.03 19.13 10.27
N GLY A 276 0.63 20.05 9.57
CA GLY A 276 1.68 19.72 8.60
C GLY A 276 2.96 19.26 9.32
N LEU A 277 3.79 18.48 8.66
CA LEU A 277 5.14 18.17 9.13
C LEU A 277 6.06 18.16 7.91
N ASN A 278 6.92 19.16 7.78
CA ASN A 278 7.86 19.30 6.66
C ASN A 278 9.08 20.15 7.08
N PRO A 279 9.87 19.70 8.06
CA PRO A 279 10.89 20.52 8.73
C PRO A 279 12.01 21.01 7.79
N PHE A 280 12.14 20.39 6.62
CA PHE A 280 13.15 20.74 5.61
C PHE A 280 12.56 21.50 4.40
N GLY A 281 11.25 21.74 4.36
CA GLY A 281 10.57 22.38 3.22
C GLY A 281 10.63 21.57 1.92
N HIS A 282 10.92 20.27 1.99
CA HIS A 282 11.07 19.41 0.82
C HIS A 282 9.71 19.13 0.14
N PRO A 283 9.67 18.87 -1.19
CA PRO A 283 8.47 18.42 -1.88
C PRO A 283 7.89 17.11 -1.29
N ALA A 284 6.60 16.85 -1.51
CA ALA A 284 5.89 15.75 -0.84
C ALA A 284 6.47 14.36 -1.13
N GLN A 285 6.86 14.10 -2.38
CA GLN A 285 7.49 12.85 -2.82
C GLN A 285 8.83 12.57 -2.13
N GLU A 286 9.47 13.62 -1.63
CA GLU A 286 10.63 13.53 -0.76
C GLU A 286 10.14 13.34 0.68
N ASN A 287 9.53 14.37 1.25
CA ASN A 287 9.18 14.44 2.67
C ASN A 287 8.34 13.25 3.18
N ILE A 288 7.51 12.60 2.34
CA ILE A 288 6.72 11.41 2.70
C ILE A 288 7.53 10.31 3.40
N ALA A 289 8.75 10.03 2.95
CA ALA A 289 9.55 8.98 3.57
C ALA A 289 10.04 9.42 4.96
N LEU A 290 10.50 10.66 5.18
CA LEU A 290 10.80 11.16 6.54
C LEU A 290 9.61 10.96 7.50
N LEU A 291 8.40 11.26 7.02
CA LEU A 291 7.18 11.22 7.82
C LEU A 291 6.70 9.83 8.16
N LEU A 292 6.79 8.89 7.21
CA LEU A 292 6.48 7.49 7.47
C LEU A 292 7.55 6.84 8.33
N LEU A 293 8.80 7.32 8.26
CA LEU A 293 9.84 6.88 9.17
C LEU A 293 9.64 7.39 10.60
N ASP A 294 9.29 8.66 10.87
CA ASP A 294 8.86 9.07 12.24
C ASP A 294 7.58 8.32 12.66
N ALA A 295 6.62 8.22 11.72
CA ALA A 295 5.36 7.50 11.80
C ALA A 295 5.48 6.10 12.41
N HIS A 296 6.25 5.26 11.74
CA HIS A 296 6.52 3.88 12.09
C HIS A 296 7.83 3.72 12.85
N ARG A 297 8.27 4.76 13.57
CA ARG A 297 9.41 4.72 14.53
C ARG A 297 10.75 4.33 13.91
N MET A 298 10.87 4.47 12.60
CA MET A 298 12.02 4.11 11.80
C MET A 298 13.15 5.16 11.78
N LEU A 299 13.43 5.81 12.92
CA LEU A 299 14.46 6.86 13.06
C LEU A 299 15.40 6.62 14.25
N GLU A 300 16.51 7.38 14.27
CA GLU A 300 17.56 7.46 15.31
C GLU A 300 18.37 6.17 15.51
N ALA A 301 17.75 5.10 16.03
CA ALA A 301 18.45 3.91 16.53
C ALA A 301 18.92 2.93 15.43
N GLN A 302 18.67 3.23 14.17
CA GLN A 302 18.54 2.22 13.11
C GLN A 302 19.70 2.20 12.14
N SER A 303 20.36 3.35 12.05
CA SER A 303 21.62 3.50 11.34
C SER A 303 22.69 2.57 11.90
N ALA A 304 22.73 2.42 13.23
CA ALA A 304 23.59 1.44 13.91
C ALA A 304 23.24 -0.02 13.54
N GLU A 305 21.96 -0.35 13.34
CA GLU A 305 21.53 -1.68 12.91
C GLU A 305 21.98 -1.97 11.47
N LEU A 306 21.70 -1.05 10.54
CA LEU A 306 22.12 -1.15 9.14
C LEU A 306 23.65 -1.23 9.00
N GLN A 307 24.40 -0.50 9.84
CA GLN A 307 25.87 -0.52 9.84
C GLN A 307 26.47 -1.89 10.15
N LYS A 308 25.76 -2.81 10.82
CA LYS A 308 26.25 -4.19 11.08
C LYS A 308 26.49 -4.97 9.79
N TYR A 309 25.65 -4.74 8.78
CA TYR A 309 25.64 -5.52 7.54
C TYR A 309 26.59 -4.94 6.48
N ALA A 310 27.57 -5.74 6.05
CA ALA A 310 28.54 -5.35 5.03
C ALA A 310 27.86 -5.02 3.68
N THR A 311 26.78 -5.72 3.37
CA THR A 311 25.88 -5.50 2.23
C THR A 311 25.26 -4.11 2.22
N TYR A 312 24.71 -3.64 3.35
CA TYR A 312 24.23 -2.27 3.49
C TYR A 312 25.37 -1.26 3.43
N ARG A 313 26.50 -1.50 4.13
CA ARG A 313 27.69 -0.62 4.03
C ARG A 313 28.20 -0.44 2.60
N LYS A 314 28.03 -1.44 1.72
CA LYS A 314 28.32 -1.35 0.28
C LYS A 314 27.27 -0.52 -0.47
N LEU A 315 25.98 -0.81 -0.28
CA LEU A 315 24.92 -0.08 -1.00
C LEU A 315 24.83 1.39 -0.65
N PHE A 316 25.06 1.78 0.60
CA PHE A 316 25.13 3.19 0.96
C PHE A 316 26.29 3.89 0.25
N ARG A 317 27.48 3.27 0.18
CA ARG A 317 28.63 3.83 -0.59
C ARG A 317 28.31 3.99 -2.07
N ASP A 318 27.61 3.03 -2.67
CA ASP A 318 27.21 3.09 -4.08
C ASP A 318 26.13 4.17 -4.36
N ALA A 319 25.25 4.42 -3.39
CA ALA A 319 24.16 5.39 -3.51
C ALA A 319 24.56 6.84 -3.17
N PHE A 320 25.55 6.99 -2.29
CA PHE A 320 25.97 8.26 -1.67
C PHE A 320 27.51 8.36 -1.62
N PRO A 321 28.19 8.48 -2.78
CA PRO A 321 29.65 8.43 -2.86
C PRO A 321 30.34 9.65 -2.24
N GLU A 322 29.70 10.81 -2.22
CA GLU A 322 30.24 12.03 -1.59
C GLU A 322 30.20 11.92 -0.06
N GLU A 323 29.05 11.48 0.47
CA GLU A 323 28.86 11.20 1.89
C GLU A 323 29.72 10.02 2.37
N ALA A 324 30.02 9.06 1.48
CA ALA A 324 30.96 7.98 1.75
C ALA A 324 32.40 8.49 1.87
N ALA A 325 32.85 9.35 0.97
CA ALA A 325 34.17 9.97 1.06
C ALA A 325 34.32 10.82 2.33
N GLN A 326 33.27 11.53 2.75
CA GLN A 326 33.22 12.26 4.02
C GLN A 326 33.32 11.32 5.24
N ALA A 327 32.53 10.24 5.25
CA ALA A 327 32.57 9.22 6.30
C ALA A 327 33.95 8.55 6.42
N ASP A 328 34.55 8.16 5.29
CA ASP A 328 35.85 7.49 5.23
C ASP A 328 37.01 8.44 5.63
N ALA A 329 36.89 9.75 5.36
CA ALA A 329 37.90 10.75 5.73
C ALA A 329 38.02 11.02 7.24
N VAL A 330 36.95 10.81 8.01
CA VAL A 330 36.94 11.01 9.48
C VAL A 330 36.70 9.73 10.29
N GLY A 331 36.45 8.60 9.60
CA GLY A 331 36.18 7.30 10.24
C GLY A 331 34.77 7.16 10.84
N ASP A 332 33.80 8.00 10.46
CA ASP A 332 32.43 7.99 11.01
C ASP A 332 31.39 7.57 9.98
N LEU A 333 30.94 6.30 10.08
CA LEU A 333 29.87 5.76 9.23
C LEU A 333 28.52 6.46 9.40
N ASN A 334 28.28 7.24 10.47
CA ASN A 334 27.03 7.96 10.64
C ASN A 334 26.88 9.13 9.66
N LEU A 335 27.97 9.62 9.07
CA LEU A 335 27.88 10.60 7.97
C LEU A 335 27.31 9.99 6.67
N LEU A 336 27.48 8.67 6.49
CA LEU A 336 27.00 7.93 5.32
C LEU A 336 25.65 7.22 5.58
N ILE A 337 25.58 6.44 6.66
CA ILE A 337 24.39 5.70 7.07
C ILE A 337 23.71 6.49 8.17
N ASN A 338 22.73 7.30 7.77
CA ASN A 338 21.88 8.12 8.63
C ASN A 338 20.46 8.17 8.07
N ASP A 339 19.53 8.67 8.90
CA ASP A 339 18.12 8.78 8.55
C ASP A 339 17.87 9.63 7.29
N MET A 340 18.69 10.65 7.02
CA MET A 340 18.56 11.51 5.84
C MET A 340 18.86 10.74 4.54
N ASN A 341 19.95 9.98 4.50
CA ASN A 341 20.33 9.18 3.33
C ASN A 341 19.40 7.98 3.14
N VAL A 342 18.94 7.37 4.23
CA VAL A 342 17.86 6.38 4.22
C VAL A 342 16.58 6.97 3.61
N PHE A 343 16.12 8.12 4.10
CA PHE A 343 14.96 8.83 3.58
C PHE A 343 15.11 9.09 2.07
N ARG A 344 16.23 9.69 1.62
CA ARG A 344 16.50 10.01 0.20
C ARG A 344 16.48 8.76 -0.68
N ALA A 345 17.03 7.64 -0.21
CA ALA A 345 16.99 6.37 -0.94
C ALA A 345 15.55 5.83 -1.06
N THR A 346 14.80 5.75 0.05
CA THR A 346 13.40 5.30 0.03
C THR A 346 12.50 6.18 -0.82
N ALA A 347 12.64 7.51 -0.75
CA ALA A 347 11.94 8.44 -1.65
C ALA A 347 12.31 8.21 -3.12
N THR A 348 13.60 7.97 -3.43
CA THR A 348 14.03 7.63 -4.78
C THR A 348 13.35 6.36 -5.31
N PHE A 349 13.20 5.32 -4.48
CA PHE A 349 12.40 4.15 -4.86
C PHE A 349 10.92 4.51 -5.12
N LEU A 350 10.27 5.21 -4.19
CA LEU A 350 8.86 5.61 -4.30
C LEU A 350 8.58 6.50 -5.51
N ARG A 351 9.52 7.37 -5.93
CA ARG A 351 9.36 8.11 -7.18
C ARG A 351 9.24 7.18 -8.40
N THR A 352 10.01 6.08 -8.41
CA THR A 352 10.01 5.10 -9.52
C THR A 352 8.86 4.10 -9.51
N THR A 353 7.99 4.08 -8.49
CA THR A 353 6.84 3.16 -8.46
C THR A 353 5.72 3.66 -9.36
N VAL A 354 5.82 3.38 -10.66
CA VAL A 354 4.87 3.78 -11.72
C VAL A 354 4.58 2.60 -12.64
N THR A 355 3.41 2.59 -13.30
CA THR A 355 3.11 1.65 -14.40
C THR A 355 3.21 2.36 -15.75
N ARG A 356 3.71 1.66 -16.77
CA ARG A 356 4.08 2.20 -18.09
C ARG A 356 3.61 1.35 -19.28
N ASP A 357 3.11 0.13 -19.04
CA ASP A 357 2.71 -0.82 -20.09
C ASP A 357 1.27 -1.33 -19.89
N THR A 358 0.38 -0.45 -19.42
CA THR A 358 -1.07 -0.74 -19.42
C THR A 358 -1.63 -0.74 -20.85
N PRO A 359 -2.78 -1.39 -21.11
CA PRO A 359 -3.55 -1.23 -22.35
C PRO A 359 -3.82 0.24 -22.71
N TRP A 360 -4.01 1.10 -21.69
CA TRP A 360 -4.13 2.54 -21.86
C TRP A 360 -2.84 3.20 -22.36
N ASP A 361 -1.68 2.89 -21.77
CA ASP A 361 -0.40 3.47 -22.18
C ASP A 361 -0.07 3.15 -23.64
N ARG A 362 -0.25 1.88 -24.04
CA ARG A 362 -0.08 1.47 -25.45
C ARG A 362 -1.08 2.14 -26.39
N PHE A 363 -2.33 2.32 -25.94
CA PHE A 363 -3.33 3.07 -26.70
C PHE A 363 -2.92 4.52 -26.92
N LEU A 364 -2.48 5.23 -25.86
CA LEU A 364 -1.96 6.60 -25.95
C LEU A 364 -0.76 6.70 -26.90
N ALA A 365 0.15 5.72 -26.85
CA ALA A 365 1.30 5.61 -27.75
C ALA A 365 0.94 5.30 -29.22
N GLY A 366 -0.34 5.09 -29.54
CA GLY A 366 -0.84 4.94 -30.91
C GLY A 366 -1.45 3.59 -31.25
N ASP A 367 -1.32 2.57 -30.39
CA ASP A 367 -1.85 1.24 -30.67
C ASP A 367 -3.38 1.22 -30.66
N ASN A 368 -3.96 1.10 -31.86
CA ASN A 368 -5.40 1.03 -32.08
C ASN A 368 -6.05 -0.26 -31.56
N ARG A 369 -5.27 -1.29 -31.21
CA ARG A 369 -5.74 -2.60 -30.74
C ARG A 369 -5.58 -2.79 -29.23
N ALA A 370 -4.85 -1.93 -28.54
CA ALA A 370 -4.53 -2.10 -27.12
C ALA A 370 -5.77 -2.13 -26.20
N LEU A 371 -6.76 -1.26 -26.43
CA LEU A 371 -8.03 -1.26 -25.69
C LEU A 371 -9.13 -2.06 -26.40
N THR A 372 -9.88 -2.86 -25.63
CA THR A 372 -11.09 -3.54 -26.12
C THR A 372 -12.18 -2.53 -26.51
N LEU A 373 -13.20 -2.97 -27.29
CA LEU A 373 -14.37 -2.13 -27.56
C LEU A 373 -15.07 -1.64 -26.29
N LYS A 374 -15.10 -2.47 -25.24
CA LYS A 374 -15.69 -2.15 -23.94
C LYS A 374 -14.92 -1.03 -23.25
N GLN A 375 -13.60 -1.21 -23.13
CA GLN A 375 -12.69 -0.23 -22.55
C GLN A 375 -12.67 1.10 -23.31
N ARG A 376 -12.82 1.10 -24.64
CA ARG A 376 -12.92 2.34 -25.44
C ARG A 376 -14.19 3.13 -25.17
N ARG A 377 -15.33 2.45 -24.92
CA ARG A 377 -16.56 3.12 -24.46
C ARG A 377 -16.39 3.67 -23.05
N GLY A 378 -15.78 2.90 -22.15
CA GLY A 378 -15.43 3.35 -20.79
C GLY A 378 -14.53 4.58 -20.78
N ALA A 379 -13.46 4.58 -21.57
CA ALA A 379 -12.58 5.73 -21.77
C ALA A 379 -13.32 6.93 -22.36
N LYS A 380 -14.22 6.74 -23.35
CA LYS A 380 -15.05 7.85 -23.85
C LYS A 380 -15.90 8.45 -22.72
N LEU A 381 -16.60 7.63 -21.93
CA LEU A 381 -17.37 8.11 -20.78
C LEU A 381 -16.49 8.88 -19.78
N PHE A 382 -15.32 8.35 -19.45
CA PHE A 382 -14.37 8.96 -18.51
C PHE A 382 -13.93 10.37 -18.92
N PHE A 383 -13.66 10.59 -20.21
CA PHE A 383 -13.18 11.86 -20.77
C PHE A 383 -14.27 12.78 -21.36
N THR A 384 -15.53 12.34 -21.45
CA THR A 384 -16.66 13.22 -21.80
C THR A 384 -17.21 13.89 -20.53
N PRO A 385 -17.45 15.22 -20.52
CA PRO A 385 -18.11 15.92 -19.42
C PRO A 385 -19.45 15.29 -19.04
N ALA A 386 -19.80 15.30 -17.75
CA ALA A 386 -21.08 14.78 -17.28
C ALA A 386 -22.28 15.58 -17.85
N THR A 387 -22.12 16.90 -18.00
CA THR A 387 -23.05 17.80 -18.71
C THR A 387 -23.32 17.41 -20.16
N GLU A 388 -22.40 16.68 -20.80
CA GLU A 388 -22.51 16.20 -22.19
C GLU A 388 -22.93 14.72 -22.29
N GLY A 389 -23.31 14.09 -21.18
CA GLY A 389 -23.71 12.68 -21.15
C GLY A 389 -22.58 11.69 -20.84
N GLY A 390 -21.37 12.17 -20.54
CA GLY A 390 -20.28 11.36 -20.03
C GLY A 390 -20.29 11.17 -18.52
N ALA A 391 -19.14 10.83 -17.97
CA ALA A 391 -18.91 10.66 -16.53
C ALA A 391 -18.04 11.79 -15.92
N GLY A 392 -17.33 12.58 -16.74
CA GLY A 392 -16.53 13.73 -16.29
C GLY A 392 -15.35 13.41 -15.37
N CYS A 393 -15.01 12.13 -15.17
CA CYS A 393 -14.01 11.67 -14.20
C CYS A 393 -12.63 12.33 -14.41
N TYR A 394 -12.23 12.52 -15.67
CA TYR A 394 -10.97 13.17 -16.03
C TYR A 394 -10.80 14.58 -15.42
N THR A 395 -11.89 15.27 -15.08
CA THR A 395 -11.80 16.63 -14.51
C THR A 395 -11.18 16.66 -13.13
N CYS A 396 -11.16 15.53 -12.41
CA CYS A 396 -10.42 15.30 -11.16
C CYS A 396 -9.26 14.29 -11.34
N HIS A 397 -9.42 13.34 -12.26
CA HIS A 397 -8.49 12.22 -12.49
C HIS A 397 -7.80 12.31 -13.86
N SER A 398 -6.83 13.20 -13.97
CA SER A 398 -5.98 13.46 -15.13
C SER A 398 -4.49 13.36 -14.77
N GLY A 399 -3.64 13.64 -15.75
CA GLY A 399 -2.20 13.46 -15.68
C GLY A 399 -1.77 12.01 -15.87
N PRO A 400 -0.46 11.71 -15.83
CA PRO A 400 0.07 10.38 -16.14
C PRO A 400 -0.47 9.29 -15.23
N MET A 401 -0.74 9.62 -13.96
CA MET A 401 -1.25 8.70 -12.93
C MET A 401 -2.75 8.85 -12.66
N LEU A 402 -3.48 9.70 -13.41
CA LEU A 402 -4.92 9.96 -13.22
C LEU A 402 -5.27 10.37 -11.77
N ASN A 403 -4.43 11.22 -11.17
CA ASN A 403 -4.45 11.67 -9.77
C ASN A 403 -4.43 13.20 -9.61
N LYS A 404 -4.42 13.95 -10.71
CA LYS A 404 -4.38 15.43 -10.75
C LYS A 404 -5.52 15.98 -11.60
N GLN A 405 -5.90 17.24 -11.43
CA GLN A 405 -6.83 17.89 -12.36
C GLN A 405 -6.19 18.23 -13.72
N VAL A 406 -7.03 18.42 -14.76
CA VAL A 406 -6.61 18.74 -16.13
C VAL A 406 -5.78 20.04 -16.22
N ASN A 407 -6.13 21.02 -15.40
CA ASN A 407 -5.50 22.33 -15.33
C ASN A 407 -4.59 22.48 -14.10
N ASP A 408 -4.18 21.38 -13.47
CA ASP A 408 -3.11 21.43 -12.48
C ASP A 408 -1.86 21.99 -13.21
N PRO A 409 -1.29 23.14 -12.79
CA PRO A 409 -0.13 23.75 -13.43
C PRO A 409 1.09 22.81 -13.35
N ASP A 410 0.98 21.77 -12.52
CA ASP A 410 1.97 20.76 -12.31
C ASP A 410 1.36 19.34 -12.37
N VAL A 411 0.96 18.98 -13.58
CA VAL A 411 0.80 17.57 -14.00
C VAL A 411 2.09 16.75 -13.80
N ALA A 412 3.23 17.42 -13.61
CA ALA A 412 4.58 16.83 -13.52
C ALA A 412 5.19 16.83 -12.09
N GLY A 413 4.39 16.94 -11.02
CA GLY A 413 4.81 16.67 -9.63
C GLY A 413 5.92 17.53 -9.01
N VAL A 414 6.26 18.70 -9.55
CA VAL A 414 7.30 19.61 -8.99
C VAL A 414 6.90 21.10 -8.92
N GLY A 415 5.62 21.43 -8.90
CA GLY A 415 5.12 22.80 -9.01
C GLY A 415 4.01 23.19 -8.03
N GLN A 416 3.33 24.31 -8.31
CA GLN A 416 2.31 24.87 -7.42
C GLN A 416 1.21 23.86 -7.12
N PHE A 417 0.87 23.73 -5.84
CA PHE A 417 -0.18 22.83 -5.39
C PHE A 417 -1.57 23.42 -5.66
N VAL A 418 -2.47 22.59 -6.19
CA VAL A 418 -3.88 22.94 -6.44
C VAL A 418 -4.76 22.28 -5.37
N GLU A 419 -5.39 23.13 -4.54
CA GLU A 419 -6.30 22.75 -3.44
C GLU A 419 -7.42 21.83 -3.90
N GLU A 420 -7.97 22.14 -5.07
CA GLU A 420 -9.12 21.48 -5.66
C GLU A 420 -8.84 20.02 -6.06
N ASN A 421 -7.62 19.50 -5.83
CA ASN A 421 -7.31 18.07 -5.82
C ASN A 421 -7.82 17.35 -4.54
N PHE A 422 -8.47 18.06 -3.61
CA PHE A 422 -9.09 17.51 -2.41
C PHE A 422 -10.61 17.68 -2.43
N HIS A 423 -11.34 16.61 -2.15
CA HIS A 423 -12.80 16.58 -2.25
C HIS A 423 -13.44 15.91 -1.04
N ASN A 424 -14.54 16.52 -0.57
CA ASN A 424 -15.49 15.85 0.31
C ASN A 424 -16.51 15.10 -0.56
N LEU A 425 -16.61 13.79 -0.35
CA LEU A 425 -17.52 12.88 -1.03
C LEU A 425 -18.59 12.29 -0.08
N GLY A 426 -18.70 12.83 1.15
CA GLY A 426 -19.67 12.40 2.15
C GLY A 426 -19.51 10.95 2.62
N LEU A 427 -18.28 10.45 2.72
CA LEU A 427 -17.98 9.08 3.19
C LEU A 427 -17.99 9.02 4.72
N THR A 428 -18.30 7.84 5.29
CA THR A 428 -18.19 7.58 6.74
C THR A 428 -16.73 7.39 7.18
N ASP A 429 -16.46 7.53 8.48
CA ASP A 429 -15.15 7.24 9.07
C ASP A 429 -14.66 5.79 8.80
N HIS A 430 -13.34 5.60 8.78
CA HIS A 430 -12.76 4.26 8.92
C HIS A 430 -13.09 3.69 10.33
N PRO A 431 -13.42 2.40 10.52
CA PRO A 431 -13.86 1.90 11.83
C PRO A 431 -12.85 2.10 12.98
N LEU A 432 -11.54 2.01 12.70
CA LEU A 432 -10.48 2.32 13.69
C LEU A 432 -10.52 3.77 14.23
N GLN A 433 -11.22 4.71 13.60
CA GLN A 433 -11.42 6.06 14.17
C GLN A 433 -12.23 6.03 15.49
N ALA A 434 -12.90 4.92 15.83
CA ALA A 434 -13.49 4.72 17.15
C ALA A 434 -12.44 4.73 18.29
N LEU A 435 -11.19 4.30 18.03
CA LEU A 435 -10.09 4.44 18.98
C LEU A 435 -9.79 5.92 19.26
N ASN A 436 -9.81 6.76 18.23
CA ASN A 436 -9.62 8.21 18.36
C ASN A 436 -10.75 8.89 19.13
N LYS A 437 -12.01 8.42 19.00
CA LYS A 437 -13.13 8.89 19.84
C LYS A 437 -12.87 8.62 21.32
N VAL A 438 -12.42 7.40 21.65
CA VAL A 438 -12.07 7.01 23.02
C VAL A 438 -10.87 7.80 23.55
N ALA A 439 -9.77 7.86 22.80
CA ALA A 439 -8.56 8.58 23.18
C ALA A 439 -8.81 10.09 23.43
N ARG A 440 -9.76 10.69 22.72
CA ARG A 440 -10.17 12.09 22.88
C ARG A 440 -11.24 12.32 23.95
N ASN A 441 -11.85 11.27 24.48
CA ASN A 441 -13.09 11.32 25.26
C ASN A 441 -14.19 12.13 24.55
N ASP A 442 -14.30 11.97 23.22
CA ASP A 442 -15.25 12.69 22.37
C ASP A 442 -15.99 11.69 21.45
N PRO A 443 -17.26 11.35 21.74
CA PRO A 443 -18.04 10.44 20.91
C PRO A 443 -18.38 11.03 19.53
N ASN A 444 -18.31 12.35 19.38
CA ASN A 444 -18.64 13.09 18.17
C ASN A 444 -17.41 13.34 17.26
N PHE A 445 -16.20 12.98 17.70
CA PHE A 445 -14.99 13.14 16.89
C PHE A 445 -15.12 12.43 15.53
N ARG A 446 -14.68 13.09 14.45
CA ARG A 446 -14.72 12.59 13.07
C ARG A 446 -13.37 12.72 12.38
N ASP A 447 -13.15 11.89 11.35
CA ASP A 447 -12.07 12.10 10.40
C ASP A 447 -12.38 13.29 9.48
N ASP A 448 -11.93 14.48 9.88
CA ASP A 448 -12.11 15.71 9.09
C ASP A 448 -11.07 15.89 7.97
N GLY A 449 -10.27 14.85 7.70
CA GLY A 449 -9.40 14.73 6.53
C GLY A 449 -8.35 15.82 6.43
N ARG A 450 -8.53 16.73 5.47
CA ARG A 450 -7.61 17.85 5.23
C ARG A 450 -7.65 18.91 6.33
N ARG A 451 -8.79 19.13 6.99
CA ARG A 451 -8.90 20.13 8.07
C ARG A 451 -8.00 19.80 9.25
N GLU A 452 -7.77 18.52 9.55
CA GLU A 452 -6.77 18.05 10.52
C GLU A 452 -5.40 18.72 10.34
N ILE A 453 -5.03 18.98 9.07
CA ILE A 453 -3.71 19.46 8.65
C ILE A 453 -3.68 20.98 8.54
N THR A 454 -4.73 21.58 7.94
CA THR A 454 -4.78 23.01 7.60
C THR A 454 -5.41 23.88 8.69
N GLY A 455 -6.27 23.31 9.54
CA GLY A 455 -7.07 24.04 10.52
C GLY A 455 -8.22 24.88 9.93
N ARG A 456 -8.54 24.75 8.63
CA ARG A 456 -9.57 25.55 7.96
C ARG A 456 -10.87 24.77 7.76
N ASP A 457 -12.01 25.33 8.17
CA ASP A 457 -13.32 24.71 7.95
C ASP A 457 -13.67 24.54 6.47
N SER A 458 -13.13 25.37 5.59
CA SER A 458 -13.22 25.19 4.14
C SER A 458 -12.66 23.86 3.63
N ASP A 459 -11.91 23.12 4.46
CA ASP A 459 -11.28 21.84 4.12
C ASP A 459 -11.86 20.64 4.87
N ALA A 460 -12.90 20.85 5.67
CA ALA A 460 -13.56 19.79 6.44
C ALA A 460 -13.96 18.61 5.53
N PHE A 461 -13.64 17.39 5.95
CA PHE A 461 -13.95 16.12 5.28
C PHE A 461 -13.41 16.00 3.84
N LYS A 462 -12.51 16.89 3.41
CA LYS A 462 -11.87 16.74 2.10
C LYS A 462 -10.73 15.74 2.17
N PHE A 463 -10.70 14.81 1.23
CA PHE A 463 -9.61 13.85 1.04
C PHE A 463 -9.03 13.95 -0.36
N ARG A 464 -7.74 13.60 -0.47
CA ARG A 464 -6.98 13.73 -1.71
C ARG A 464 -7.46 12.77 -2.80
N THR A 465 -7.56 13.28 -4.02
CA THR A 465 -7.69 12.45 -5.23
C THR A 465 -6.46 11.55 -5.39
N LEU A 466 -6.69 10.26 -5.60
CA LEU A 466 -5.64 9.24 -5.74
C LEU A 466 -5.51 8.76 -7.20
N THR A 467 -4.44 8.02 -7.47
CA THR A 467 -4.23 7.31 -8.75
C THR A 467 -5.35 6.31 -9.02
N LEU A 468 -5.71 6.16 -10.29
CA LEU A 468 -6.64 5.14 -10.80
C LEU A 468 -5.93 3.95 -11.48
N ARG A 469 -4.59 3.89 -11.42
CA ARG A 469 -3.80 2.75 -11.93
C ARG A 469 -3.77 1.60 -10.92
N GLN A 470 -3.64 0.36 -11.41
CA GLN A 470 -3.65 -0.89 -10.62
C GLN A 470 -4.89 -1.16 -9.74
N LEU A 471 -6.01 -0.46 -9.92
CA LEU A 471 -7.17 -0.64 -9.02
C LEU A 471 -7.74 -2.06 -8.97
N LYS A 472 -7.48 -2.90 -9.99
CA LYS A 472 -7.84 -4.32 -10.05
C LYS A 472 -7.33 -5.15 -8.86
N ASP A 473 -6.14 -4.85 -8.35
CA ASP A 473 -5.57 -5.59 -7.22
C ASP A 473 -5.98 -5.01 -5.87
N ALA A 474 -6.51 -3.79 -5.84
CA ALA A 474 -6.96 -3.15 -4.61
C ALA A 474 -8.21 -3.87 -4.06
N ARG A 475 -8.13 -4.33 -2.81
CA ARG A 475 -9.24 -5.00 -2.11
C ARG A 475 -10.20 -4.05 -1.38
N PHE A 476 -9.73 -2.85 -1.02
CA PHE A 476 -10.49 -1.84 -0.27
C PHE A 476 -10.23 -0.43 -0.81
N PHE A 477 -11.30 0.34 -1.04
CA PHE A 477 -11.26 1.67 -1.68
C PHE A 477 -11.63 2.82 -0.73
N PHE A 478 -11.27 4.05 -1.13
CA PHE A 478 -11.31 5.28 -0.30
C PHE A 478 -10.51 5.21 1.01
N HIS A 479 -10.58 6.26 1.83
CA HIS A 479 -9.87 6.36 3.12
C HIS A 479 -10.49 5.47 4.22
N ASN A 480 -11.79 5.15 4.10
CA ASN A 480 -12.53 4.34 5.07
C ASN A 480 -12.57 2.85 4.74
N GLY A 481 -12.17 2.45 3.53
CA GLY A 481 -12.20 1.05 3.09
C GLY A 481 -13.61 0.50 2.85
N SER A 482 -14.67 1.31 2.79
CA SER A 482 -16.05 0.81 2.80
C SER A 482 -16.53 0.14 1.48
N PHE A 483 -15.68 0.04 0.46
CA PHE A 483 -15.99 -0.57 -0.83
C PHE A 483 -14.91 -1.57 -1.21
N THR A 484 -15.30 -2.64 -1.91
CA THR A 484 -14.43 -3.79 -2.24
C THR A 484 -14.34 -4.11 -3.74
N SER A 485 -14.89 -3.26 -4.62
CA SER A 485 -14.70 -3.36 -6.09
C SER A 485 -14.78 -1.99 -6.77
N VAL A 486 -14.13 -1.83 -7.92
CA VAL A 486 -14.20 -0.57 -8.68
C VAL A 486 -15.60 -0.36 -9.24
N LYS A 487 -16.32 -1.42 -9.66
CA LYS A 487 -17.73 -1.32 -10.04
C LYS A 487 -18.61 -0.74 -8.93
N ALA A 488 -18.38 -1.08 -7.65
CA ALA A 488 -19.10 -0.48 -6.54
C ALA A 488 -18.75 1.00 -6.34
N VAL A 489 -17.48 1.38 -6.50
CA VAL A 489 -17.04 2.80 -6.50
C VAL A 489 -17.69 3.58 -7.64
N VAL A 490 -17.73 3.05 -8.87
CA VAL A 490 -18.40 3.69 -10.01
C VAL A 490 -19.91 3.85 -9.74
N ARG A 491 -20.55 2.85 -9.12
CA ARG A 491 -21.97 2.95 -8.70
C ARG A 491 -22.20 4.02 -7.63
N TYR A 492 -21.26 4.23 -6.70
CA TYR A 492 -21.34 5.32 -5.73
C TYR A 492 -21.37 6.69 -6.40
N PHE A 493 -20.43 6.97 -7.31
CA PHE A 493 -20.46 8.18 -8.13
C PHE A 493 -21.70 8.26 -9.03
N ASN A 494 -22.18 7.13 -9.56
CA ASN A 494 -23.39 7.12 -10.39
C ASN A 494 -24.66 7.50 -9.62
N ALA A 495 -24.73 7.16 -8.32
CA ALA A 495 -25.83 7.55 -7.44
C ALA A 495 -25.70 8.99 -6.93
N GLY A 496 -24.48 9.46 -6.62
CA GLY A 496 -24.24 10.81 -6.09
C GLY A 496 -24.82 11.05 -4.68
N VAL A 497 -25.07 9.98 -3.91
CA VAL A 497 -25.66 10.03 -2.56
C VAL A 497 -24.55 9.79 -1.52
N PRO A 498 -24.34 10.72 -0.56
CA PRO A 498 -23.33 10.54 0.49
C PRO A 498 -23.71 9.42 1.47
N GLN A 499 -22.71 8.78 2.08
CA GLN A 499 -22.86 7.79 3.15
C GLN A 499 -23.10 8.41 4.53
N ASP A 500 -22.49 9.57 4.81
CA ASP A 500 -22.50 10.21 6.13
C ASP A 500 -23.15 11.60 6.07
N ALA A 501 -24.10 11.84 6.98
CA ALA A 501 -24.88 13.08 7.03
C ALA A 501 -24.08 14.28 7.55
N GLU A 502 -23.13 14.09 8.46
CA GLU A 502 -22.29 15.16 9.02
C GLU A 502 -21.31 15.66 7.96
N ALA A 503 -20.63 14.72 7.30
CA ALA A 503 -19.76 15.02 6.16
C ALA A 503 -20.56 15.68 5.02
N ALA A 504 -21.81 15.28 4.78
CA ALA A 504 -22.67 15.92 3.79
C ALA A 504 -23.08 17.35 4.17
N ALA A 505 -23.34 17.62 5.46
CA ALA A 505 -23.78 18.91 5.97
C ALA A 505 -22.65 19.94 6.12
N ALA A 506 -21.38 19.52 6.10
CA ALA A 506 -20.20 20.36 6.36
C ALA A 506 -19.92 21.50 5.37
N GLY A 507 -20.81 21.80 4.42
CA GLY A 507 -20.66 22.87 3.42
C GLY A 507 -19.57 22.66 2.36
N THR A 508 -18.70 21.66 2.53
CA THR A 508 -17.61 21.31 1.61
C THR A 508 -17.95 20.20 0.62
N LEU A 509 -19.12 19.55 0.76
CA LEU A 509 -19.57 18.43 -0.07
C LEU A 509 -19.54 18.80 -1.57
N SER A 510 -18.83 18.02 -2.37
CA SER A 510 -18.56 18.37 -3.76
C SER A 510 -19.82 18.29 -4.65
N PRO A 511 -20.23 19.39 -5.33
CA PRO A 511 -21.28 19.32 -6.35
C PRO A 511 -20.88 18.45 -7.55
N ARG A 512 -19.58 18.22 -7.78
CA ARG A 512 -19.08 17.27 -8.80
C ARG A 512 -19.36 15.81 -8.44
N PHE A 513 -19.75 15.52 -7.20
CA PHE A 513 -20.21 14.20 -6.77
C PHE A 513 -21.74 14.12 -6.78
N THR A 514 -22.42 15.09 -6.16
CA THR A 514 -23.88 15.04 -6.00
C THR A 514 -24.64 15.43 -7.27
N HIS A 515 -24.23 16.50 -7.96
CA HIS A 515 -24.92 17.05 -9.13
C HIS A 515 -23.95 17.35 -10.29
N PRO A 516 -23.19 16.35 -10.78
CA PRO A 516 -22.14 16.54 -11.79
C PRO A 516 -22.67 17.05 -13.14
N ARG A 517 -23.98 16.90 -13.40
CA ARG A 517 -24.65 17.40 -14.61
C ARG A 517 -25.12 18.85 -14.51
N GLY A 518 -24.88 19.51 -13.37
CA GLY A 518 -25.20 20.92 -13.11
C GLY A 518 -26.40 21.13 -12.17
N PRO A 519 -26.62 22.37 -11.71
CA PRO A 519 -27.71 22.69 -10.79
C PRO A 519 -29.09 22.28 -11.35
N GLY A 520 -29.90 21.63 -10.52
CA GLY A 520 -31.25 21.17 -10.91
C GLY A 520 -31.29 19.85 -11.69
N SER A 521 -30.16 19.22 -11.99
CA SER A 521 -30.17 17.82 -12.45
C SER A 521 -30.62 16.87 -11.33
N PRO A 522 -31.07 15.65 -11.65
CA PRO A 522 -31.07 14.55 -10.69
C PRO A 522 -29.67 14.31 -10.11
N ALA A 523 -29.60 13.65 -8.95
CA ALA A 523 -28.34 13.31 -8.32
C ALA A 523 -27.53 12.28 -9.13
N GLY A 524 -26.21 12.36 -9.02
CA GLY A 524 -25.26 11.42 -9.61
C GLY A 524 -25.05 11.57 -11.12
N LEU A 525 -24.44 10.55 -11.73
CA LEU A 525 -24.00 10.59 -13.14
C LEU A 525 -25.09 10.14 -14.12
N GLY A 526 -26.15 9.46 -13.69
CA GLY A 526 -27.25 9.02 -14.58
C GLY A 526 -26.81 8.07 -15.69
N LEU A 527 -25.77 7.27 -15.46
CA LEU A 527 -25.28 6.23 -16.37
C LEU A 527 -26.14 4.96 -16.25
N SER A 528 -26.35 4.27 -17.37
CA SER A 528 -26.93 2.92 -17.38
C SER A 528 -25.95 1.87 -16.84
N ASP A 529 -26.45 0.69 -16.45
CA ASP A 529 -25.60 -0.41 -15.97
C ASP A 529 -24.52 -0.83 -16.98
N ALA A 530 -24.83 -0.81 -18.28
CA ALA A 530 -23.85 -1.09 -19.32
C ALA A 530 -22.74 -0.03 -19.38
N GLN A 531 -23.07 1.25 -19.14
CA GLN A 531 -22.09 2.34 -19.07
C GLN A 531 -21.24 2.27 -17.79
N VAL A 532 -21.84 1.88 -16.67
CA VAL A 532 -21.14 1.57 -15.42
C VAL A 532 -20.14 0.42 -15.64
N ASP A 533 -20.56 -0.63 -16.35
CA ASP A 533 -19.72 -1.78 -16.67
C ASP A 533 -18.59 -1.45 -17.67
N ASP A 534 -18.86 -0.63 -18.67
CA ASP A 534 -17.85 -0.12 -19.60
C ASP A 534 -16.78 0.72 -18.88
N LEU A 535 -17.21 1.62 -17.99
CA LEU A 535 -16.32 2.47 -17.20
C LEU A 535 -15.52 1.67 -16.17
N ALA A 536 -16.14 0.72 -15.47
CA ALA A 536 -15.44 -0.18 -14.54
C ALA A 536 -14.36 -1.02 -15.25
N ASP A 537 -14.65 -1.57 -16.44
CA ASP A 537 -13.67 -2.35 -17.21
C ASP A 537 -12.50 -1.51 -17.74
N PHE A 538 -12.74 -0.24 -18.10
CA PHE A 538 -11.66 0.70 -18.41
C PHE A 538 -10.75 0.92 -17.19
N LEU A 539 -11.34 1.15 -16.00
CA LEU A 539 -10.59 1.41 -14.77
C LEU A 539 -9.85 0.16 -14.23
N GLU A 540 -10.48 -1.01 -14.28
CA GLU A 540 -9.92 -2.27 -13.77
C GLU A 540 -8.92 -2.90 -14.75
N ASN A 541 -9.25 -2.96 -16.05
CA ASN A 541 -8.43 -3.71 -17.03
C ASN A 541 -7.70 -2.80 -18.03
N GLY A 542 -8.22 -1.59 -18.31
CA GLY A 542 -7.56 -0.63 -19.18
C GLY A 542 -6.33 0.04 -18.53
N LEU A 543 -6.39 0.26 -17.21
CA LEU A 543 -5.34 0.91 -16.40
C LEU A 543 -4.47 -0.08 -15.59
N TYR A 544 -4.50 -1.36 -15.95
CA TYR A 544 -3.78 -2.43 -15.27
C TYR A 544 -2.54 -2.88 -16.05
N ASP A 545 -1.45 -3.05 -15.33
CA ASP A 545 -0.15 -3.53 -15.79
C ASP A 545 0.28 -4.72 -14.91
N PRO A 546 0.29 -5.95 -15.43
CA PRO A 546 0.68 -7.12 -14.65
C PRO A 546 2.17 -7.10 -14.26
N ALA A 547 3.02 -6.32 -14.94
CA ALA A 547 4.45 -6.26 -14.64
C ALA A 547 4.77 -5.52 -13.32
N PHE A 548 3.78 -4.80 -12.74
CA PHE A 548 3.89 -4.24 -11.40
C PHE A 548 3.92 -5.32 -10.31
N VAL A 549 3.31 -6.49 -10.56
CA VAL A 549 3.16 -7.59 -9.60
C VAL A 549 4.00 -8.81 -10.01
N HIS A 550 4.11 -9.09 -11.30
CA HIS A 550 4.84 -10.23 -11.84
C HIS A 550 6.09 -9.76 -12.58
N TYR A 551 7.26 -10.33 -12.26
CA TYR A 551 8.51 -9.95 -12.92
C TYR A 551 8.47 -10.23 -14.43
N ASN A 552 8.54 -9.18 -15.24
CA ASN A 552 8.70 -9.26 -16.68
C ASN A 552 9.98 -8.49 -17.10
N PRO A 553 11.08 -9.17 -17.48
CA PRO A 553 12.33 -8.51 -17.87
C PRO A 553 12.23 -7.65 -19.14
N LYS A 554 11.12 -7.75 -19.89
CA LYS A 554 10.86 -6.95 -21.10
C LYS A 554 9.94 -5.76 -20.86
N SER A 555 9.35 -5.61 -19.67
CA SER A 555 8.46 -4.49 -19.37
C SER A 555 9.24 -3.24 -18.94
N PRO A 556 8.84 -2.02 -19.35
CA PRO A 556 9.34 -0.77 -18.75
C PRO A 556 8.79 -0.52 -17.33
N THR A 557 7.78 -1.29 -16.89
CA THR A 557 7.28 -1.29 -15.52
C THR A 557 8.13 -2.22 -14.67
N ARG A 558 8.63 -1.71 -13.56
CA ARG A 558 9.37 -2.52 -12.58
C ARG A 558 8.38 -3.15 -11.60
N MET A 559 8.58 -4.44 -11.31
CA MET A 559 7.87 -5.14 -10.24
C MET A 559 8.09 -4.41 -8.91
N PHE A 560 7.00 -4.18 -8.18
CA PHE A 560 6.99 -3.44 -6.92
C PHE A 560 7.72 -4.22 -5.82
N GLN A 561 7.34 -5.48 -5.61
CA GLN A 561 8.03 -6.41 -4.72
C GLN A 561 9.46 -6.71 -5.19
N LEU A 562 10.34 -7.19 -4.31
CA LEU A 562 11.67 -7.67 -4.71
C LEU A 562 11.54 -8.70 -5.85
N SER A 563 12.28 -8.46 -6.92
CA SER A 563 12.29 -9.29 -8.13
C SER A 563 13.57 -10.15 -8.17
N PRO A 564 13.68 -11.16 -9.06
CA PRO A 564 14.89 -11.99 -9.12
C PRO A 564 16.21 -11.20 -9.25
N PRO A 565 16.31 -10.11 -10.05
CA PRO A 565 17.50 -9.23 -10.06
C PRO A 565 17.77 -8.42 -8.78
N ASP A 566 16.78 -8.31 -7.88
CA ASP A 566 16.95 -7.62 -6.61
C ASP A 566 17.55 -8.54 -5.53
N PHE A 567 17.29 -9.86 -5.57
CA PHE A 567 17.69 -10.80 -4.49
C PHE A 567 18.30 -12.15 -4.90
N LEU A 568 18.57 -12.42 -6.20
CA LEU A 568 19.45 -13.53 -6.62
C LEU A 568 20.86 -12.96 -6.80
N TYR A 569 21.50 -12.69 -5.66
CA TYR A 569 22.80 -12.04 -5.58
C TYR A 569 23.90 -12.88 -6.23
N SER A 570 23.86 -14.21 -6.10
CA SER A 570 24.84 -15.11 -6.72
C SER A 570 24.94 -14.93 -8.25
N VAL A 571 23.81 -14.61 -8.90
CA VAL A 571 23.71 -14.42 -10.36
C VAL A 571 23.89 -12.95 -10.74
N HIS A 572 23.16 -12.04 -10.09
CA HIS A 572 23.01 -10.65 -10.57
C HIS A 572 23.86 -9.64 -9.81
N ARG A 573 24.32 -9.97 -8.59
CA ARG A 573 25.07 -9.05 -7.71
C ARG A 573 26.13 -9.81 -6.90
N PRO A 574 27.11 -10.49 -7.55
CA PRO A 574 28.06 -11.36 -6.85
C PRO A 574 28.89 -10.62 -5.80
N ASN A 575 29.11 -9.31 -5.98
CA ASN A 575 29.77 -8.44 -4.99
C ASN A 575 28.97 -8.31 -3.66
N LEU A 576 27.65 -8.51 -3.67
CA LEU A 576 26.83 -8.57 -2.44
C LEU A 576 26.80 -9.98 -1.87
N ALA A 577 26.76 -11.02 -2.72
CA ALA A 577 26.88 -12.41 -2.27
C ALA A 577 28.21 -12.67 -1.54
N ALA A 578 29.32 -12.14 -2.06
CA ALA A 578 30.63 -12.17 -1.42
C ALA A 578 30.70 -11.39 -0.08
N LEU A 579 29.73 -10.51 0.19
CA LEU A 579 29.56 -9.79 1.47
C LEU A 579 28.50 -10.43 2.39
N GLY A 580 28.03 -11.64 2.05
CA GLY A 580 27.10 -12.43 2.86
C GLY A 580 25.61 -12.26 2.52
N ALA A 581 25.26 -11.63 1.38
CA ALA A 581 23.87 -11.59 0.93
C ALA A 581 23.39 -13.00 0.53
N ILE A 582 22.21 -13.41 1.03
CA ILE A 582 21.63 -14.74 0.82
C ILE A 582 20.55 -14.67 -0.26
N ASP A 583 20.65 -15.54 -1.27
CA ASP A 583 19.66 -15.58 -2.36
C ASP A 583 18.22 -15.81 -1.84
N GLY A 584 17.26 -15.04 -2.36
CA GLY A 584 15.87 -15.10 -1.89
C GLY A 584 15.63 -14.46 -0.51
N ARG A 585 16.55 -13.58 -0.07
CA ARG A 585 16.38 -12.73 1.13
C ARG A 585 16.72 -11.27 0.86
N PRO A 586 16.09 -10.32 1.57
CA PRO A 586 16.67 -9.01 1.87
C PRO A 586 18.13 -9.05 2.39
N LEU A 587 18.78 -7.88 2.42
CA LEU A 587 20.22 -7.78 2.69
C LEU A 587 20.59 -8.05 4.16
N SER A 588 19.63 -7.96 5.06
CA SER A 588 19.76 -8.37 6.46
C SER A 588 19.73 -9.89 6.68
N GLY A 589 19.32 -10.67 5.68
CA GLY A 589 19.00 -12.09 5.82
C GLY A 589 17.64 -12.38 6.45
N LEU A 590 16.93 -11.36 6.95
CA LEU A 590 15.55 -11.49 7.42
C LEU A 590 14.59 -11.77 6.25
N PRO A 591 13.40 -12.32 6.49
CA PRO A 591 12.37 -12.47 5.46
C PRO A 591 11.97 -11.13 4.84
N GLN A 592 11.59 -11.17 3.56
CA GLN A 592 11.02 -10.02 2.87
C GLN A 592 9.73 -9.56 3.53
N ASP A 593 9.46 -8.25 3.50
CA ASP A 593 8.29 -7.54 3.98
C ASP A 593 8.05 -7.63 5.51
N ASN A 594 8.18 -8.81 6.12
CA ASN A 594 7.77 -9.10 7.49
C ASN A 594 8.46 -10.34 8.09
N ASN A 595 8.97 -10.23 9.33
CA ASN A 595 9.64 -11.30 10.08
C ASN A 595 8.84 -11.87 11.28
N ASP A 596 7.52 -11.84 11.24
CA ASP A 596 6.73 -12.64 12.18
C ASP A 596 6.72 -14.14 11.79
N ALA A 597 6.45 -15.03 12.74
CA ALA A 597 6.52 -16.48 12.52
C ALA A 597 5.47 -17.00 11.52
N LEU A 598 4.29 -16.38 11.43
CA LEU A 598 3.29 -16.74 10.43
C LEU A 598 3.73 -16.26 9.04
N SER A 599 4.23 -15.03 8.91
CA SER A 599 4.82 -14.52 7.66
C SER A 599 5.96 -15.42 7.14
N ARG A 600 6.78 -16.01 8.02
CA ARG A 600 7.80 -17.00 7.61
C ARG A 600 7.22 -18.31 7.10
N ARG A 601 6.13 -18.80 7.68
CA ARG A 601 5.38 -19.98 7.17
C ARG A 601 4.66 -19.68 5.86
N ASP A 602 4.11 -18.47 5.72
CA ASP A 602 3.49 -17.95 4.51
C ASP A 602 4.51 -17.90 3.36
N MET A 603 5.73 -17.43 3.63
CA MET A 603 6.83 -17.43 2.64
C MET A 603 7.48 -18.80 2.43
N GLY A 604 7.05 -19.84 3.15
CA GLY A 604 7.61 -21.19 3.04
C GLY A 604 9.04 -21.33 3.57
N LEU A 605 9.41 -20.50 4.53
CA LEU A 605 10.75 -20.42 5.13
C LEU A 605 10.87 -21.20 6.43
N GLU A 606 9.73 -21.45 7.08
CA GLU A 606 9.59 -22.22 8.31
C GLU A 606 8.35 -23.11 8.21
N PHE A 607 8.31 -24.13 9.06
CA PHE A 607 7.13 -24.96 9.32
C PHE A 607 6.86 -25.01 10.82
N LEU A 608 5.58 -25.09 11.19
CA LEU A 608 5.17 -25.40 12.55
C LEU A 608 4.69 -26.86 12.61
N ASP A 609 5.22 -27.67 13.52
CA ASP A 609 4.65 -28.98 13.79
C ASP A 609 3.33 -28.81 14.55
N VAL A 610 2.25 -29.22 13.90
CA VAL A 610 0.87 -29.18 14.42
C VAL A 610 0.33 -30.57 14.71
N THR A 611 1.19 -31.61 14.69
CA THR A 611 0.79 -33.02 14.92
C THR A 611 0.07 -33.21 16.26
N GLY A 612 0.47 -32.46 17.30
CA GLY A 612 -0.15 -32.45 18.63
C GLY A 612 -1.38 -31.54 18.77
N GLN A 613 -1.69 -30.71 17.76
CA GLN A 613 -2.87 -29.84 17.72
C GLN A 613 -4.05 -30.50 16.98
N MET A 614 -3.84 -31.69 16.42
CA MET A 614 -4.67 -32.29 15.40
C MET A 614 -5.06 -33.72 15.77
N ASP A 615 -6.34 -33.96 15.99
CA ASP A 615 -6.91 -35.30 16.10
C ASP A 615 -6.91 -35.97 14.73
N LYS A 616 -6.50 -37.24 14.69
CA LYS A 616 -6.25 -38.00 13.45
C LYS A 616 -7.13 -39.25 13.42
N ALA A 617 -8.36 -39.12 12.94
CA ALA A 617 -9.30 -40.22 12.87
C ALA A 617 -9.26 -40.89 11.48
N LEU A 618 -8.82 -42.15 11.41
CA LEU A 618 -8.99 -42.98 10.22
C LEU A 618 -10.47 -43.41 10.13
N SER A 619 -11.21 -42.86 9.19
CA SER A 619 -12.65 -43.12 9.04
C SER A 619 -12.95 -44.35 8.17
N ASN A 620 -12.08 -44.65 7.21
CA ASN A 620 -12.18 -45.82 6.34
C ASN A 620 -10.79 -46.21 5.80
N SER A 621 -10.58 -47.51 5.59
CA SER A 621 -9.42 -48.05 4.87
C SER A 621 -9.89 -49.08 3.87
N THR A 622 -9.68 -48.83 2.57
CA THR A 622 -10.18 -49.66 1.48
C THR A 622 -9.02 -50.21 0.66
N ARG A 623 -8.88 -51.54 0.64
CA ARG A 623 -7.83 -52.25 -0.10
C ARG A 623 -8.38 -52.90 -1.37
N ARG A 624 -7.65 -52.83 -2.49
CA ARG A 624 -8.09 -53.32 -3.81
C ARG A 624 -6.98 -54.10 -4.54
N GLY A 625 -7.38 -54.86 -5.57
CA GLY A 625 -6.46 -55.54 -6.49
C GLY A 625 -5.46 -56.48 -5.82
N ASN A 626 -5.94 -57.38 -4.95
CA ASN A 626 -5.12 -58.33 -4.18
C ASN A 626 -3.99 -57.65 -3.36
N GLY A 627 -4.29 -56.48 -2.78
CA GLY A 627 -3.35 -55.72 -1.96
C GLY A 627 -2.42 -54.79 -2.73
N ARG A 628 -2.56 -54.66 -4.06
CA ARG A 628 -1.74 -53.72 -4.87
C ARG A 628 -2.06 -52.25 -4.62
N SER A 629 -3.23 -51.92 -4.08
CA SER A 629 -3.55 -50.56 -3.66
C SER A 629 -4.38 -50.50 -2.38
N GLN A 630 -4.17 -49.43 -1.63
CA GLN A 630 -4.94 -49.07 -0.42
C GLN A 630 -5.28 -47.58 -0.48
N ILE A 631 -6.48 -47.24 -0.02
CA ILE A 631 -6.92 -45.86 0.18
C ILE A 631 -7.28 -45.73 1.65
N ASP A 632 -6.59 -44.84 2.35
CA ASP A 632 -6.88 -44.52 3.75
C ASP A 632 -7.51 -43.12 3.81
N ASP A 633 -8.73 -43.07 4.33
CA ASP A 633 -9.54 -41.87 4.47
C ASP A 633 -9.39 -41.35 5.91
N TYR A 634 -8.72 -40.22 6.07
CA TYR A 634 -8.56 -39.54 7.35
C TYR A 634 -9.49 -38.35 7.48
N ARG A 635 -10.03 -38.15 8.68
CA ARG A 635 -10.54 -36.87 9.15
C ARG A 635 -9.52 -36.28 10.12
N PHE A 636 -8.95 -35.13 9.78
CA PHE A 636 -8.09 -34.36 10.67
C PHE A 636 -8.90 -33.21 11.28
N THR A 637 -8.97 -33.14 12.60
CA THR A 637 -9.69 -32.08 13.33
C THR A 637 -8.71 -31.28 14.17
N ASN A 638 -8.76 -29.96 14.12
CA ASN A 638 -8.00 -29.11 15.04
C ASN A 638 -8.63 -29.22 16.43
N SER A 639 -8.00 -29.97 17.33
CA SER A 639 -8.44 -30.21 18.71
C SER A 639 -7.79 -29.24 19.71
N SER A 640 -6.94 -28.33 19.24
CA SER A 640 -6.33 -27.28 20.06
C SER A 640 -7.21 -26.03 20.16
N SER A 641 -6.88 -25.14 21.10
CA SER A 641 -7.42 -23.78 21.18
C SER A 641 -6.78 -22.80 20.19
N SER A 642 -5.74 -23.21 19.46
CA SER A 642 -4.98 -22.38 18.53
C SER A 642 -5.42 -22.61 17.08
N MET A 643 -5.14 -21.65 16.20
CA MET A 643 -5.42 -21.80 14.77
C MET A 643 -4.28 -22.55 14.07
N VAL A 644 -4.62 -23.46 13.16
CA VAL A 644 -3.65 -24.04 12.22
C VAL A 644 -3.74 -23.27 10.91
N ASP A 645 -2.73 -22.48 10.60
CA ASP A 645 -2.72 -21.61 9.42
C ASP A 645 -2.11 -22.29 8.19
N THR A 646 -2.31 -21.67 7.03
CA THR A 646 -1.51 -21.83 5.82
C THR A 646 -1.88 -23.13 5.06
N HIS A 647 -0.95 -24.06 4.87
CA HIS A 647 -1.21 -25.38 4.28
C HIS A 647 -0.80 -26.45 5.27
N LEU A 648 -1.48 -27.59 5.23
CA LEU A 648 -1.11 -28.77 6.00
C LEU A 648 -0.29 -29.72 5.12
N LEU A 649 0.95 -30.00 5.52
CA LEU A 649 1.77 -31.06 4.94
C LEU A 649 1.60 -32.32 5.77
N VAL A 650 1.00 -33.33 5.16
CA VAL A 650 0.76 -34.65 5.75
C VAL A 650 1.94 -35.53 5.38
N VAL A 651 2.94 -35.60 6.27
CA VAL A 651 4.17 -36.36 6.08
C VAL A 651 3.95 -37.79 6.56
N VAL A 652 4.14 -38.76 5.67
CA VAL A 652 3.94 -40.20 5.95
C VAL A 652 5.29 -40.82 6.33
N LYS A 653 5.50 -41.01 7.64
CA LYS A 653 6.74 -41.54 8.22
C LYS A 653 6.74 -43.07 8.27
N GLY A 654 7.91 -43.67 8.07
CA GLY A 654 8.13 -45.10 8.31
C GLY A 654 7.54 -46.05 7.25
N LEU A 655 7.13 -45.53 6.09
CA LEU A 655 6.58 -46.33 5.00
C LEU A 655 7.63 -47.31 4.44
N SER A 656 7.27 -48.60 4.32
CA SER A 656 8.19 -49.62 3.81
C SER A 656 8.46 -49.46 2.31
N GLN A 657 9.65 -49.88 1.84
CA GLN A 657 10.01 -49.80 0.40
C GLN A 657 9.11 -50.64 -0.54
N GLN A 658 8.26 -51.51 0.01
CA GLN A 658 7.24 -52.23 -0.75
C GLN A 658 5.98 -51.40 -1.03
N SER A 659 5.87 -50.21 -0.46
CA SER A 659 4.71 -49.31 -0.54
C SER A 659 5.15 -47.89 -0.94
N ARG A 660 4.33 -47.18 -1.70
CA ARG A 660 4.53 -45.76 -2.01
C ARG A 660 3.23 -44.98 -1.84
N LEU A 661 3.33 -43.73 -1.38
CA LEU A 661 2.24 -42.76 -1.46
C LEU A 661 2.16 -42.25 -2.90
N ASP A 662 1.16 -42.70 -3.65
CA ASP A 662 1.00 -42.47 -5.08
C ASP A 662 0.39 -41.09 -5.39
N ASN A 663 -0.26 -40.45 -4.40
CA ASN A 663 -0.70 -39.05 -4.46
C ASN A 663 0.22 -38.08 -3.68
N ALA A 664 1.48 -38.45 -3.44
CA ALA A 664 2.44 -37.55 -2.79
C ALA A 664 2.64 -36.27 -3.62
N SER A 665 2.66 -35.12 -2.94
CA SER A 665 3.04 -33.82 -3.53
C SER A 665 4.56 -33.65 -3.62
N GLY A 666 5.32 -34.45 -2.87
CA GLY A 666 6.78 -34.46 -2.88
C GLY A 666 7.35 -35.40 -1.82
N THR A 667 8.66 -35.33 -1.63
CA THR A 667 9.39 -36.00 -0.54
C THR A 667 10.13 -34.96 0.28
N THR A 668 10.12 -35.14 1.60
CA THR A 668 10.96 -34.34 2.51
C THR A 668 12.44 -34.55 2.22
N SER A 669 13.30 -33.66 2.72
CA SER A 669 14.76 -33.85 2.76
C SER A 669 15.22 -35.19 3.38
N ALA A 670 14.43 -35.80 4.27
CA ALA A 670 14.68 -37.12 4.86
C ALA A 670 14.19 -38.31 4.01
N GLY A 671 13.57 -38.05 2.85
CA GLY A 671 13.02 -39.07 1.94
C GLY A 671 11.56 -39.49 2.23
N ASP A 672 10.97 -39.07 3.35
CA ASP A 672 9.57 -39.37 3.66
C ASP A 672 8.62 -38.65 2.67
N PRO A 673 7.66 -39.35 2.04
CA PRO A 673 6.68 -38.72 1.15
C PRO A 673 5.68 -37.86 1.94
N TYR A 674 5.24 -36.76 1.35
CA TYR A 674 4.20 -35.90 1.92
C TYR A 674 3.10 -35.55 0.92
N LEU A 675 1.90 -35.32 1.43
CA LEU A 675 0.77 -34.72 0.70
C LEU A 675 0.57 -33.28 1.18
N ARG A 676 0.55 -32.30 0.27
CA ARG A 676 0.14 -30.92 0.56
C ARG A 676 -1.38 -30.83 0.51
N VAL A 677 -1.97 -30.31 1.57
CA VAL A 677 -3.41 -30.05 1.68
C VAL A 677 -3.62 -28.55 1.88
N PHE A 678 -4.29 -27.92 0.92
CA PHE A 678 -4.65 -26.52 0.99
C PHE A 678 -5.83 -26.34 1.96
N LEU A 679 -5.68 -25.48 2.97
CA LEU A 679 -6.75 -25.22 3.93
C LEU A 679 -7.79 -24.26 3.33
N PRO A 680 -9.10 -24.53 3.46
CA PRO A 680 -10.14 -23.59 3.05
C PRO A 680 -9.98 -22.25 3.77
N ASN A 681 -9.80 -21.16 3.00
CA ASN A 681 -9.47 -19.82 3.52
C ASN A 681 -8.09 -19.70 4.21
N GLY A 682 -7.17 -20.65 3.96
CA GLY A 682 -5.81 -20.62 4.50
C GLY A 682 -5.73 -20.80 6.03
N VAL A 683 -6.77 -21.33 6.67
CA VAL A 683 -6.81 -21.57 8.12
C VAL A 683 -7.75 -22.73 8.46
N LEU A 684 -7.44 -23.46 9.53
CA LEU A 684 -8.30 -24.42 10.18
C LEU A 684 -8.48 -24.00 11.65
N LEU A 685 -9.67 -23.48 11.97
CA LEU A 685 -10.00 -22.97 13.31
C LEU A 685 -10.21 -24.13 14.31
N PRO A 686 -10.11 -23.87 15.63
CA PRO A 686 -10.48 -24.84 16.66
C PRO A 686 -11.82 -25.54 16.39
N GLY A 687 -11.85 -26.86 16.52
CA GLY A 687 -13.01 -27.71 16.25
C GLY A 687 -13.33 -27.96 14.77
N GLN A 688 -12.69 -27.28 13.82
CA GLN A 688 -12.90 -27.56 12.39
C GLN A 688 -12.13 -28.81 11.95
N SER A 689 -12.70 -29.51 10.97
CA SER A 689 -12.09 -30.70 10.36
C SER A 689 -11.82 -30.50 8.86
N ILE A 690 -10.84 -31.24 8.36
CA ILE A 690 -10.61 -31.47 6.93
C ILE A 690 -10.46 -32.98 6.67
N ASP A 691 -11.10 -33.45 5.59
CA ASP A 691 -11.01 -34.85 5.16
C ASP A 691 -9.88 -35.00 4.12
N VAL A 692 -8.98 -35.96 4.32
CA VAL A 692 -7.77 -36.16 3.52
C VAL A 692 -7.64 -37.63 3.15
N LYS A 693 -7.33 -37.92 1.89
CA LYS A 693 -7.16 -39.28 1.38
C LYS A 693 -5.69 -39.56 1.08
N LEU A 694 -5.16 -40.66 1.62
CA LEU A 694 -3.82 -41.17 1.28
C LEU A 694 -3.96 -42.36 0.34
N PHE A 695 -3.37 -42.27 -0.85
CA PHE A 695 -3.44 -43.32 -1.86
C PHE A 695 -2.12 -44.07 -1.91
N PHE A 696 -2.13 -45.34 -1.51
CA PHE A 696 -0.95 -46.19 -1.53
C PHE A 696 -1.00 -47.15 -2.72
N LYS A 697 0.13 -47.30 -3.41
CA LYS A 697 0.41 -48.45 -4.30
C LYS A 697 1.47 -49.34 -3.66
N GLN A 698 1.28 -50.64 -3.80
CA GLN A 698 2.11 -51.65 -3.14
C GLN A 698 2.53 -52.76 -4.10
N GLN A 699 3.62 -53.45 -3.76
CA GLN A 699 4.02 -54.68 -4.45
C GLN A 699 2.96 -55.79 -4.28
N HIS A 700 2.96 -56.77 -5.19
CA HIS A 700 1.99 -57.86 -5.16
C HIS A 700 2.16 -58.72 -3.89
N TYR A 701 1.06 -58.99 -3.18
CA TYR A 701 1.04 -59.66 -1.88
C TYR A 701 1.82 -58.97 -0.73
N ALA A 702 2.18 -57.69 -0.86
CA ALA A 702 2.71 -56.93 0.28
C ALA A 702 1.71 -56.90 1.46
N PRO A 703 2.17 -56.78 2.72
CA PRO A 703 1.28 -56.49 3.85
C PRO A 703 0.65 -55.09 3.72
N PRO A 704 -0.41 -54.76 4.49
CA PRO A 704 -0.89 -53.38 4.59
C PRO A 704 0.25 -52.41 4.96
N PRO A 705 0.25 -51.17 4.45
CA PRO A 705 1.29 -50.20 4.77
C PRO A 705 1.15 -49.78 6.23
N THR A 706 2.19 -50.01 7.02
CA THR A 706 2.34 -49.43 8.36
C THR A 706 3.09 -48.11 8.24
N TYR A 707 2.57 -47.05 8.87
CA TYR A 707 3.15 -45.71 8.86
C TYR A 707 2.63 -44.90 10.05
N SER A 708 3.28 -43.76 10.32
CA SER A 708 2.76 -42.71 11.21
C SER A 708 2.66 -41.38 10.46
N LEU A 709 1.84 -40.46 10.97
CA LEU A 709 1.60 -39.16 10.34
C LEU A 709 2.16 -38.02 11.19
N THR A 710 3.06 -37.24 10.59
CA THR A 710 3.47 -35.91 11.09
C THR A 710 2.74 -34.85 10.26
N LEU A 711 2.20 -33.84 10.91
CA LEU A 711 1.43 -32.76 10.30
C LEU A 711 2.16 -31.43 10.49
N LEU A 712 2.60 -30.81 9.39
CA LEU A 712 3.33 -29.54 9.41
C LEU A 712 2.49 -28.42 8.78
N SER A 713 2.51 -27.21 9.34
CA SER A 713 1.88 -26.01 8.80
C SER A 713 2.90 -25.14 8.05
N GLY A 714 2.72 -24.88 6.74
CA GLY A 714 3.52 -23.92 5.96
C GLY A 714 3.46 -24.08 4.43
N GLN A 715 3.81 -23.03 3.66
CA GLN A 715 3.74 -23.06 2.18
C GLN A 715 4.95 -23.68 1.49
N GLY A 716 6.10 -23.81 2.17
CA GLY A 716 7.37 -24.23 1.58
C GLY A 716 7.42 -25.69 1.17
N ASN A 717 8.57 -26.14 0.67
CA ASN A 717 8.88 -27.56 0.52
C ASN A 717 9.75 -28.04 1.72
N PRO A 718 9.37 -29.13 2.42
CA PRO A 718 10.00 -29.61 3.66
C PRO A 718 11.21 -30.54 3.47
#